data_AF-A0A161HT51-F1
#
_entry.id   AF-A0A161HT51-F1
#
_cell.length_a   1.000
_cell.length_b   1.000
_cell.length_c   1.000
_cell.angle_alpha   90.00
_cell.angle_beta   90.00
_cell.angle_gamma   90.00
#
_symmetry.space_group_name_H-M   'P 1'
#
loop_
_entity.id
_entity.type
_entity.pdbx_description
1 polymer ?
#
loop_
_entity_poly.entity_id
_entity_poly.type
_entity_poly.pdbx_seq_one_letter_code
_entity_poly.pdbx_strand_id
1 'polypeptide(L)'
;MNESVLVVVPARGGSVGVPLKNLQQVGGGSLVARAVRSALAAPSVTDVVVSTDHAEIAVEAERHGARVVRRPADLAGAAASSESAVLHALDAVAAGSGAGDPAVTVLLQATSPFVDPGDLDAAVRLVLDGTHDVVVAVAPTHDFQWRLDADGPVPVGHTTDHRPRRQDRAPHFRETGAFYVMRTAGLREHGTRFFGSVGLRPVAAEWAVEIDEPRDLWLARTLLDQPGGTAVEQIDVDALVTDFDGVHTDDAVHVAQDGTESVRVHRGDGLGVARLRDAGLPLLILSKERNPVVTARARKLGVDVLQGVDDKAGALRDWLAVRRIDPARVAYVGNDVNDLPALRVVGWPVAVADAHPDVLAAARVVTAARGGHGAVREVCDRITITHRKDPAMTATPTAPNPVQIGEHVVGAGEPVYVIGEIGINHNGDVEIAKQLIDVAVAAGCQAVKFQKRTPEISTPKDQRDKIRQTPWGEMTYLEYKYKVEFEHEQYSEIDQYAKAQGIQWFASPWDVPSVAFLEEFGVPTHKIASASVTDTDLLRALADTGKPLILSTGMSTLEQIDDAVEILGTDGLVLLHATSTYPLPPEEANLRTISTLQERYGVPVGYSGHETGLQISLAAVALGAVAVERHITLDRAMWGSDHAASLEPKGLSNLVRDIRILQDALGDGVKKVMPGELAPMSRLRRIG
;
A
#
# COMPACT_ATOMS: atom_id res chain seq x y z
N MET A 1 25.60 -23.33 -24.38
CA MET A 1 25.91 -21.90 -24.37
C MET A 1 24.63 -21.20 -24.80
N ASN A 2 24.08 -20.27 -24.01
CA ASN A 2 22.93 -19.49 -24.48
C ASN A 2 23.42 -18.65 -25.65
N GLU A 3 22.90 -18.93 -26.85
CA GLU A 3 23.20 -18.15 -28.05
C GLU A 3 22.64 -16.74 -27.89
N SER A 4 23.40 -15.72 -28.30
CA SER A 4 23.01 -14.32 -28.13
C SER A 4 21.99 -13.89 -29.18
N VAL A 5 20.99 -13.14 -28.72
CA VAL A 5 19.91 -12.58 -29.54
C VAL A 5 19.86 -11.07 -29.32
N LEU A 6 20.07 -10.32 -30.41
CA LEU A 6 20.04 -8.86 -30.39
C LEU A 6 18.78 -8.36 -31.09
N VAL A 7 17.98 -7.57 -30.38
CA VAL A 7 16.90 -6.80 -30.99
C VAL A 7 17.43 -5.42 -31.38
N VAL A 8 17.22 -5.02 -32.62
CA VAL A 8 17.50 -3.68 -33.12
C VAL A 8 16.18 -3.00 -33.46
N VAL A 9 15.96 -1.82 -32.88
CA VAL A 9 14.82 -0.94 -33.14
C VAL A 9 15.30 0.29 -33.91
N PRO A 10 15.08 0.36 -35.24
CA PRO A 10 15.41 1.55 -36.01
C PRO A 10 14.37 2.66 -35.76
N ALA A 11 14.76 3.74 -35.08
CA ALA A 11 13.87 4.85 -34.76
C ALA A 11 14.47 6.20 -35.16
N ARG A 12 14.20 6.67 -36.39
CA ARG A 12 14.68 8.00 -36.86
C ARG A 12 13.80 9.15 -36.39
N GLY A 13 14.37 10.35 -36.25
CA GLY A 13 13.63 11.58 -35.93
C GLY A 13 12.81 12.14 -37.11
N GLY A 14 13.38 12.06 -38.32
CA GLY A 14 12.82 12.64 -39.56
C GLY A 14 11.67 11.83 -40.18
N SER A 15 10.53 11.74 -39.51
CA SER A 15 9.32 11.12 -40.06
C SER A 15 8.45 12.14 -40.82
N VAL A 16 8.09 11.83 -42.07
CA VAL A 16 7.35 12.73 -42.98
C VAL A 16 5.84 12.70 -42.72
N GLY A 17 5.24 11.53 -42.47
CA GLY A 17 3.79 11.38 -42.28
C GLY A 17 3.28 11.78 -40.89
N VAL A 18 4.06 11.48 -39.85
CA VAL A 18 3.75 11.82 -38.46
C VAL A 18 5.00 12.45 -37.81
N PRO A 19 4.97 13.72 -37.37
CA PRO A 19 6.10 14.36 -36.73
C PRO A 19 6.56 13.62 -35.48
N LEU A 20 7.87 13.40 -35.33
CA LEU A 20 8.47 12.65 -34.23
C LEU A 20 7.72 11.34 -33.93
N LYS A 21 7.33 10.61 -34.98
CA LYS A 21 6.49 9.40 -34.92
C LYS A 21 6.86 8.46 -33.77
N ASN A 22 8.16 8.17 -33.61
CA ASN A 22 8.66 7.24 -32.60
C ASN A 22 8.45 7.71 -31.14
N LEU A 23 8.19 9.00 -30.91
CA LEU A 23 7.87 9.59 -29.60
C LEU A 23 6.36 9.75 -29.38
N GLN A 24 5.53 9.45 -30.39
CA GLN A 24 4.08 9.55 -30.25
C GLN A 24 3.55 8.56 -29.21
N GLN A 25 2.62 9.03 -28.38
CA GLN A 25 2.07 8.26 -27.27
C GLN A 25 0.94 7.32 -27.74
N VAL A 26 1.02 6.06 -27.33
CA VAL A 26 -0.01 5.02 -27.50
C VAL A 26 -0.08 4.19 -26.22
N GLY A 27 -1.18 4.28 -25.45
CA GLY A 27 -1.37 3.44 -24.26
C GLY A 27 -0.36 3.67 -23.14
N GLY A 28 -0.14 4.92 -22.74
CA GLY A 28 0.76 5.27 -21.62
C GLY A 28 2.25 5.13 -21.91
N GLY A 29 2.67 5.07 -23.17
CA GLY A 29 4.10 5.14 -23.53
C GLY A 29 4.32 5.49 -25.00
N SER A 30 5.52 5.97 -25.32
CA SER A 30 5.91 6.26 -26.71
C SER A 30 6.02 4.99 -27.53
N LEU A 31 5.93 5.11 -28.87
CA LEU A 31 6.13 3.99 -29.78
C LEU A 31 7.48 3.27 -29.57
N VAL A 32 8.56 4.03 -29.38
CA VAL A 32 9.89 3.45 -29.09
C VAL A 32 9.92 2.76 -27.73
N ALA A 33 9.33 3.35 -26.68
CA ALA A 33 9.25 2.74 -25.36
C ALA A 33 8.49 1.40 -25.39
N ARG A 34 7.40 1.32 -26.17
CA ARG A 34 6.62 0.08 -26.33
C ARG A 34 7.41 -1.01 -27.00
N ALA A 35 8.13 -0.69 -28.07
CA ALA A 35 9.00 -1.66 -28.75
C ALA A 35 10.08 -2.19 -27.80
N VAL A 36 10.75 -1.30 -27.06
CA VAL A 36 11.79 -1.70 -26.08
C VAL A 36 11.22 -2.59 -24.99
N ARG A 37 10.08 -2.22 -24.38
CA ARG A 37 9.43 -3.05 -23.35
C ARG A 37 9.03 -4.43 -23.88
N SER A 38 8.49 -4.49 -25.10
CA SER A 38 8.08 -5.76 -25.72
C SER A 38 9.27 -6.66 -26.00
N ALA A 39 10.39 -6.08 -26.44
CA ALA A 39 11.65 -6.79 -26.67
C ALA A 39 12.26 -7.34 -25.36
N LEU A 40 12.35 -6.50 -24.32
CA LEU A 40 12.92 -6.91 -23.02
C LEU A 40 12.05 -7.94 -22.29
N ALA A 41 10.76 -7.98 -22.57
CA ALA A 41 9.85 -8.97 -22.00
C ALA A 41 9.92 -10.35 -22.71
N ALA A 42 10.59 -10.46 -23.86
CA ALA A 42 10.75 -11.72 -24.59
C ALA A 42 11.91 -12.54 -24.00
N PRO A 43 11.67 -13.74 -23.41
CA PRO A 43 12.68 -14.49 -22.66
C PRO A 43 13.98 -14.83 -23.40
N SER A 44 13.93 -15.02 -24.71
CA SER A 44 15.13 -15.38 -25.51
C SER A 44 15.97 -14.16 -25.92
N VAL A 45 15.48 -12.93 -25.71
CA VAL A 45 16.21 -11.70 -26.06
C VAL A 45 17.30 -11.42 -25.04
N THR A 46 18.52 -11.18 -25.52
CA THR A 46 19.68 -10.92 -24.65
C THR A 46 20.06 -9.45 -24.56
N ASP A 47 19.85 -8.69 -25.62
CA ASP A 47 20.16 -7.26 -25.67
C ASP A 47 19.19 -6.53 -26.61
N VAL A 48 18.93 -5.25 -26.32
CA VAL A 48 18.01 -4.40 -27.08
C VAL A 48 18.72 -3.09 -27.40
N VAL A 49 18.81 -2.78 -28.69
CA VAL A 49 19.44 -1.58 -29.20
C VAL A 49 18.44 -0.71 -29.95
N VAL A 50 18.38 0.57 -29.60
CA VAL A 50 17.69 1.59 -30.40
C VAL A 50 18.71 2.33 -31.25
N SER A 51 18.56 2.22 -32.57
CA SER A 51 19.37 2.93 -33.55
C SER A 51 18.66 4.24 -33.93
N THR A 52 19.22 5.39 -33.55
CA THR A 52 18.56 6.70 -33.73
C THR A 52 19.54 7.84 -34.01
N ASP A 53 19.13 8.79 -34.84
CA ASP A 53 19.79 10.07 -35.09
C ASP A 53 19.31 11.18 -34.12
N HIS A 54 18.20 10.96 -33.42
CA HIS A 54 17.51 11.98 -32.62
C HIS A 54 17.80 11.86 -31.12
N ALA A 55 18.14 12.99 -30.49
CA ALA A 55 18.52 13.01 -29.07
C ALA A 55 17.38 12.59 -28.13
N GLU A 56 16.15 13.05 -28.36
CA GLU A 56 15.02 12.71 -27.48
C GLU A 56 14.62 11.24 -27.60
N ILE A 57 14.76 10.63 -28.80
CA ILE A 57 14.50 9.20 -28.99
C ILE A 57 15.55 8.37 -28.25
N ALA A 58 16.80 8.84 -28.20
CA ALA A 58 17.86 8.19 -27.45
C ALA A 58 17.57 8.20 -25.94
N VAL A 59 17.21 9.36 -25.39
CA VAL A 59 16.86 9.50 -23.96
C VAL A 59 15.67 8.60 -23.60
N GLU A 60 14.63 8.60 -24.43
CA GLU A 60 13.46 7.75 -24.24
C GLU A 60 13.81 6.26 -24.29
N ALA A 61 14.68 5.84 -25.21
CA ALA A 61 15.14 4.46 -25.31
C ALA A 61 15.93 4.01 -24.07
N GLU A 62 16.89 4.82 -23.61
CA GLU A 62 17.71 4.53 -22.43
C GLU A 62 16.86 4.43 -21.16
N ARG A 63 15.87 5.32 -21.03
CA ARG A 63 14.90 5.32 -19.92
C ARG A 63 14.18 3.98 -19.80
N HIS A 64 13.95 3.30 -20.92
CA HIS A 64 13.27 2.01 -20.98
C HIS A 64 14.22 0.80 -21.05
N GLY A 65 15.53 1.00 -20.82
CA GLY A 65 16.50 -0.08 -20.68
C GLY A 65 17.14 -0.56 -21.98
N ALA A 66 16.95 0.14 -23.10
CA ALA A 66 17.67 -0.16 -24.34
C ALA A 66 19.01 0.57 -24.40
N ARG A 67 20.00 -0.06 -25.03
CA ARG A 67 21.25 0.60 -25.43
C ARG A 67 21.01 1.47 -26.65
N VAL A 68 21.62 2.65 -26.71
CA VAL A 68 21.52 3.52 -27.89
C VAL A 68 22.72 3.39 -28.79
N VAL A 69 22.46 3.25 -30.09
CA VAL A 69 23.45 3.45 -31.14
C VAL A 69 23.09 4.70 -31.92
N ARG A 70 24.00 5.70 -31.90
CA ARG A 70 23.82 6.93 -32.68
C ARG A 70 23.96 6.63 -34.16
N ARG A 71 22.91 6.94 -34.92
CA ARG A 71 22.86 6.69 -36.35
C ARG A 71 23.50 7.84 -37.14
N PRO A 72 24.41 7.56 -38.08
CA PRO A 72 24.93 8.52 -39.04
C PRO A 72 23.83 9.16 -39.90
N ALA A 73 24.05 10.40 -40.34
CA ALA A 73 23.06 11.18 -41.07
C ALA A 73 22.68 10.56 -42.43
N ASP A 74 23.63 9.92 -43.12
CA ASP A 74 23.44 9.21 -44.39
C ASP A 74 22.52 7.97 -44.25
N LEU A 75 22.47 7.37 -43.04
CA LEU A 75 21.58 6.25 -42.72
C LEU A 75 20.26 6.70 -42.05
N ALA A 76 20.06 7.99 -41.84
CA ALA A 76 18.86 8.56 -41.21
C ALA A 76 17.89 9.19 -42.22
N GLY A 77 18.30 9.36 -43.49
CA GLY A 77 17.50 9.97 -44.54
C GLY A 77 16.30 9.11 -45.02
N ALA A 78 15.40 9.73 -45.80
CA ALA A 78 14.20 9.08 -46.34
C ALA A 78 14.49 7.84 -47.21
N ALA A 79 15.64 7.82 -47.90
CA ALA A 79 16.08 6.74 -48.78
C ALA A 79 16.87 5.63 -48.07
N ALA A 80 17.17 5.76 -46.77
CA ALA A 80 17.87 4.73 -46.02
C ALA A 80 16.95 3.54 -45.75
N SER A 81 17.43 2.32 -46.01
CA SER A 81 16.71 1.09 -45.73
C SER A 81 16.72 0.75 -44.23
N SER A 82 15.80 -0.11 -43.79
CA SER A 82 15.82 -0.60 -42.40
C SER A 82 17.05 -1.49 -42.16
N GLU A 83 17.45 -2.23 -43.18
CA GLU A 83 18.59 -3.14 -43.18
C GLU A 83 19.91 -2.40 -42.96
N SER A 84 20.12 -1.25 -43.60
CA SER A 84 21.35 -0.47 -43.38
C SER A 84 21.45 0.06 -41.95
N ALA A 85 20.33 0.44 -41.33
CA ALA A 85 20.28 0.84 -39.94
C ALA A 85 20.56 -0.33 -38.97
N VAL A 86 20.11 -1.54 -39.30
CA VAL A 86 20.35 -2.75 -38.51
C VAL A 86 21.81 -3.21 -38.61
N LEU A 87 22.36 -3.24 -39.82
CA LEU A 87 23.77 -3.60 -40.05
C LEU A 87 24.72 -2.63 -39.34
N HIS A 88 24.45 -1.32 -39.42
CA HIS A 88 25.20 -0.31 -38.67
C HIS A 88 25.13 -0.53 -37.15
N ALA A 89 23.95 -0.88 -36.62
CA ALA A 89 23.79 -1.17 -35.20
C ALA A 89 24.59 -2.41 -34.78
N LEU A 90 24.60 -3.47 -35.61
CA LEU A 90 25.41 -4.66 -35.37
C LEU A 90 26.91 -4.33 -35.33
N ASP A 91 27.39 -3.52 -36.28
CA ASP A 91 28.81 -3.08 -36.31
C ASP A 91 29.20 -2.29 -35.05
N ALA A 92 28.32 -1.37 -34.61
CA ALA A 92 28.56 -0.57 -33.42
C ALA A 92 28.59 -1.42 -32.12
N VAL A 93 27.70 -2.41 -32.02
CA VAL A 93 27.64 -3.32 -30.86
C VAL A 93 28.85 -4.26 -30.82
N ALA A 94 29.26 -4.80 -31.97
CA ALA A 94 30.43 -5.65 -32.09
C ALA A 94 31.72 -4.90 -31.71
N ALA A 95 31.88 -3.66 -32.20
CA ALA A 95 33.03 -2.82 -31.87
C ALA A 95 33.14 -2.46 -30.38
N GLY A 96 31.99 -2.32 -29.69
CA GLY A 96 31.95 -1.88 -28.29
C GLY A 96 31.97 -2.98 -27.23
N SER A 97 31.74 -4.25 -27.60
CA SER A 97 31.63 -5.37 -26.65
C SER A 97 32.80 -6.37 -26.70
N GLY A 98 33.56 -6.39 -27.80
CA GLY A 98 34.57 -7.43 -28.03
C GLY A 98 33.99 -8.84 -28.22
N ALA A 99 32.66 -8.98 -28.16
CA ALA A 99 31.93 -10.20 -28.48
C ALA A 99 31.72 -10.27 -30.00
N GLY A 100 31.65 -11.50 -30.54
CA GLY A 100 31.29 -11.72 -31.94
C GLY A 100 29.84 -11.31 -32.22
N ASP A 101 29.43 -11.48 -33.48
CA ASP A 101 28.04 -11.24 -33.87
C ASP A 101 27.06 -12.09 -33.03
N PRO A 102 25.85 -11.57 -32.76
CA PRO A 102 24.80 -12.39 -32.19
C PRO A 102 24.46 -13.57 -33.13
N ALA A 103 23.89 -14.64 -32.59
CA ALA A 103 23.40 -15.73 -33.42
C ALA A 103 22.16 -15.29 -34.23
N VAL A 104 21.30 -14.50 -33.58
CA VAL A 104 20.04 -14.01 -34.14
C VAL A 104 19.93 -12.49 -33.97
N THR A 105 19.52 -11.82 -35.05
CA THR A 105 19.18 -10.40 -35.07
C THR A 105 17.70 -10.25 -35.33
N VAL A 106 17.02 -9.46 -34.50
CA VAL A 106 15.63 -9.08 -34.72
C VAL A 106 15.57 -7.63 -35.18
N LEU A 107 14.97 -7.40 -36.34
CA LEU A 107 14.48 -6.07 -36.73
C LEU A 107 13.09 -5.88 -36.13
N LEU A 108 12.96 -4.99 -35.13
CA LEU A 108 11.70 -4.67 -34.48
C LEU A 108 11.30 -3.22 -34.81
N GLN A 109 10.14 -3.00 -35.44
CA GLN A 109 9.73 -1.65 -35.82
C GLN A 109 8.85 -1.01 -34.73
N ALA A 110 9.26 0.15 -34.21
CA ALA A 110 8.47 0.91 -33.26
C ALA A 110 7.13 1.41 -33.83
N THR A 111 7.00 1.50 -35.16
CA THR A 111 5.76 1.90 -35.85
C THR A 111 4.63 0.88 -35.74
N SER A 112 4.91 -0.30 -35.21
CA SER A 112 3.93 -1.36 -34.93
C SER A 112 3.74 -1.49 -33.41
N PRO A 113 2.80 -0.75 -32.79
CA PRO A 113 2.75 -0.54 -31.34
C PRO A 113 2.33 -1.75 -30.49
N PHE A 114 1.84 -2.83 -31.11
CA PHE A 114 1.25 -3.98 -30.43
C PHE A 114 2.03 -5.26 -30.73
N VAL A 115 3.23 -5.35 -30.18
CA VAL A 115 4.08 -6.53 -30.29
C VAL A 115 3.87 -7.40 -29.04
N ASP A 116 3.34 -8.61 -29.23
CA ASP A 116 3.26 -9.59 -28.14
C ASP A 116 4.66 -10.19 -27.87
N PRO A 117 5.19 -10.11 -26.64
CA PRO A 117 6.50 -10.66 -26.32
C PRO A 117 6.61 -12.18 -26.53
N GLY A 118 5.52 -12.92 -26.32
CA GLY A 118 5.46 -14.36 -26.54
C GLY A 118 5.52 -14.75 -28.02
N ASP A 119 4.88 -13.98 -28.89
CA ASP A 119 4.97 -14.16 -30.34
C ASP A 119 6.38 -13.84 -30.86
N LEU A 120 6.99 -12.75 -30.37
CA LEU A 120 8.36 -12.40 -30.70
C LEU A 120 9.34 -13.51 -30.25
N ASP A 121 9.22 -13.95 -29.01
CA ASP A 121 10.06 -14.98 -28.42
C ASP A 121 9.92 -16.34 -29.14
N ALA A 122 8.70 -16.71 -29.54
CA ALA A 122 8.47 -17.91 -30.32
C ALA A 122 9.08 -17.83 -31.73
N ALA A 123 9.06 -16.66 -32.37
CA ALA A 123 9.74 -16.45 -33.65
C ALA A 123 11.27 -16.52 -33.51
N VAL A 124 11.82 -15.97 -32.42
CA VAL A 124 13.25 -16.08 -32.06
C VAL A 124 13.67 -17.54 -31.93
N ARG A 125 12.89 -18.36 -31.21
CA ARG A 125 13.19 -19.79 -31.04
C ARG A 125 13.26 -20.57 -32.35
N LEU A 126 12.36 -20.28 -33.30
CA LEU A 126 12.34 -20.94 -34.62
C LEU A 126 13.57 -20.64 -35.50
N VAL A 127 14.30 -19.57 -35.20
CA VAL A 127 15.56 -19.25 -35.88
C VAL A 127 16.75 -19.83 -35.11
N LEU A 128 16.72 -19.75 -33.77
CA LEU A 128 17.73 -20.36 -32.89
C LEU A 128 17.82 -21.88 -33.05
N ASP A 129 16.68 -22.56 -33.16
CA ASP A 129 16.63 -24.02 -33.34
C ASP A 129 16.98 -24.47 -34.77
N GLY A 130 17.19 -23.52 -35.69
CA GLY A 130 17.53 -23.77 -37.08
C GLY A 130 16.36 -24.20 -37.97
N THR A 131 15.11 -24.10 -37.50
CA THR A 131 13.93 -24.45 -38.31
C THR A 131 13.78 -23.51 -39.52
N HIS A 132 14.06 -22.21 -39.34
CA HIS A 132 14.06 -21.23 -40.42
C HIS A 132 15.27 -20.30 -40.34
N ASP A 133 15.66 -19.73 -41.47
CA ASP A 133 16.70 -18.69 -41.53
C ASP A 133 16.13 -17.30 -41.19
N VAL A 134 14.86 -17.10 -41.53
CA VAL A 134 14.10 -15.87 -41.27
C VAL A 134 12.69 -16.23 -40.79
N VAL A 135 12.16 -15.50 -39.80
CA VAL A 135 10.75 -15.56 -39.41
C VAL A 135 10.16 -14.15 -39.37
N VAL A 136 9.03 -13.95 -40.07
CA VAL A 136 8.33 -12.65 -40.16
C VAL A 136 6.96 -12.70 -39.48
N ALA A 137 6.62 -11.64 -38.77
CA ALA A 137 5.28 -11.45 -38.20
C ALA A 137 4.24 -11.17 -39.27
N VAL A 138 3.17 -11.97 -39.30
CA VAL A 138 2.08 -11.83 -40.27
C VAL A 138 0.71 -11.91 -39.62
N ALA A 139 -0.28 -11.21 -40.17
CA ALA A 139 -1.68 -11.33 -39.76
C ALA A 139 -2.48 -12.12 -40.80
N PRO A 140 -3.31 -13.09 -40.40
CA PRO A 140 -4.20 -13.77 -41.32
C PRO A 140 -5.25 -12.78 -41.86
N THR A 141 -5.46 -12.78 -43.17
CA THR A 141 -6.49 -11.99 -43.85
C THR A 141 -7.32 -12.87 -44.78
N HIS A 142 -8.59 -12.51 -44.91
CA HIS A 142 -9.52 -13.10 -45.87
C HIS A 142 -9.97 -12.07 -46.91
N ASP A 143 -9.31 -10.92 -46.96
CA ASP A 143 -9.64 -9.85 -47.88
C ASP A 143 -9.41 -10.31 -49.33
N PHE A 144 -10.27 -9.83 -50.22
CA PHE A 144 -10.11 -10.07 -51.64
C PHE A 144 -9.18 -9.01 -52.19
N GLN A 145 -7.92 -9.37 -52.36
CA GLN A 145 -6.89 -8.51 -52.95
C GLN A 145 -6.97 -8.55 -54.47
N TRP A 146 -6.76 -7.39 -55.09
CA TRP A 146 -6.67 -7.22 -56.53
C TRP A 146 -5.41 -6.42 -56.84
N ARG A 147 -4.71 -6.78 -57.91
CA ARG A 147 -3.58 -6.02 -58.44
C ARG A 147 -3.99 -5.42 -59.78
N LEU A 148 -3.42 -4.29 -60.15
CA LEU A 148 -3.55 -3.71 -61.48
C LEU A 148 -2.30 -4.07 -62.28
N ASP A 149 -2.45 -4.93 -63.29
CA ASP A 149 -1.40 -5.26 -64.24
C ASP A 149 -1.60 -4.45 -65.53
N ALA A 150 -0.62 -4.51 -66.45
CA ALA A 150 -0.69 -3.81 -67.73
C ALA A 150 -1.96 -4.18 -68.54
N ASP A 151 -2.47 -5.39 -68.36
CA ASP A 151 -3.64 -5.93 -69.07
C ASP A 151 -4.97 -5.73 -68.31
N GLY A 152 -4.95 -5.08 -67.14
CA GLY A 152 -6.15 -4.79 -66.34
C GLY A 152 -6.13 -5.37 -64.92
N PRO A 153 -7.28 -5.34 -64.20
CA PRO A 153 -7.36 -5.79 -62.82
C PRO A 153 -7.30 -7.33 -62.71
N VAL A 154 -6.36 -7.83 -61.92
CA VAL A 154 -6.12 -9.26 -61.69
C VAL A 154 -6.40 -9.61 -60.22
N PRO A 155 -7.30 -10.57 -59.94
CA PRO A 155 -7.55 -11.02 -58.58
C PRO A 155 -6.37 -11.82 -58.01
N VAL A 156 -6.07 -11.64 -56.72
CA VAL A 156 -5.03 -12.39 -56.01
C VAL A 156 -5.66 -13.60 -55.30
N GLY A 157 -5.18 -14.80 -55.65
CA GLY A 157 -5.61 -16.07 -55.03
C GLY A 157 -7.03 -16.54 -55.39
N HIS A 158 -7.60 -16.06 -56.50
CA HIS A 158 -8.81 -16.57 -57.17
C HIS A 158 -8.84 -16.10 -58.63
N THR A 159 -9.84 -16.50 -59.42
CA THR A 159 -10.01 -16.08 -60.82
C THR A 159 -11.20 -15.13 -60.96
N THR A 160 -11.29 -14.40 -62.08
CA THR A 160 -12.38 -13.45 -62.33
C THR A 160 -13.74 -14.12 -62.54
N ASP A 161 -13.75 -15.36 -62.99
CA ASP A 161 -14.93 -16.20 -63.23
C ASP A 161 -15.37 -16.99 -61.98
N HIS A 162 -14.50 -17.16 -60.98
CA HIS A 162 -14.82 -17.89 -59.77
C HIS A 162 -14.28 -17.21 -58.50
N ARG A 163 -15.20 -16.63 -57.73
CA ARG A 163 -14.92 -16.08 -56.39
C ARG A 163 -15.36 -17.07 -55.30
N PRO A 164 -14.42 -17.79 -54.64
CA PRO A 164 -14.77 -18.73 -53.57
C PRO A 164 -15.35 -17.99 -52.35
N ARG A 165 -16.22 -18.67 -51.59
CA ARG A 165 -16.78 -18.10 -50.35
C ARG A 165 -15.66 -17.96 -49.32
N ARG A 166 -15.77 -16.94 -48.45
CA ARG A 166 -14.78 -16.65 -47.39
C ARG A 166 -14.43 -17.89 -46.55
N GLN A 167 -15.44 -18.68 -46.20
CA GLN A 167 -15.32 -19.86 -45.34
C GLN A 167 -14.65 -21.07 -45.99
N ASP A 168 -14.49 -21.06 -47.33
CA ASP A 168 -13.91 -22.17 -48.09
C ASP A 168 -12.45 -21.89 -48.52
N ARG A 169 -11.86 -20.76 -48.08
CA ARG A 169 -10.49 -20.36 -48.45
C ARG A 169 -9.51 -20.58 -47.30
N ALA A 170 -8.31 -21.03 -47.64
CA ALA A 170 -7.16 -20.87 -46.75
C ALA A 170 -6.85 -19.37 -46.58
N PRO A 171 -6.44 -18.93 -45.38
CA PRO A 171 -6.11 -17.52 -45.14
C PRO A 171 -4.89 -17.11 -45.98
N HIS A 172 -4.90 -15.88 -46.48
CA HIS A 172 -3.69 -15.21 -46.90
C HIS A 172 -3.03 -14.57 -45.68
N PHE A 173 -1.75 -14.21 -45.79
CA PHE A 173 -1.00 -13.57 -44.71
C PHE A 173 -0.52 -12.20 -45.17
N ARG A 174 -0.81 -11.18 -44.37
CA ARG A 174 -0.32 -9.81 -44.57
C ARG A 174 0.82 -9.58 -43.59
N GLU A 175 1.96 -9.09 -44.06
CA GLU A 175 3.03 -8.62 -43.18
C GLU A 175 2.52 -7.52 -42.26
N THR A 176 2.88 -7.59 -40.98
CA THR A 176 2.40 -6.61 -39.99
C THR A 176 3.36 -5.45 -39.79
N GLY A 177 4.59 -5.55 -40.31
CA GLY A 177 5.66 -4.62 -40.00
C GLY A 177 6.12 -4.70 -38.53
N ALA A 178 5.72 -5.70 -37.76
CA ALA A 178 6.05 -5.77 -36.33
C ALA A 178 7.50 -6.17 -36.10
N PHE A 179 7.86 -7.39 -36.50
CA PHE A 179 9.22 -7.91 -36.34
C PHE A 179 9.63 -8.86 -37.46
N TYR A 180 10.94 -8.91 -37.69
CA TYR A 180 11.63 -9.85 -38.58
C TYR A 180 12.81 -10.44 -37.80
N VAL A 181 12.75 -11.74 -37.51
CA VAL A 181 13.79 -12.49 -36.81
C VAL A 181 14.67 -13.15 -37.87
N MET A 182 15.98 -12.94 -37.80
CA MET A 182 16.91 -13.38 -38.84
C MET A 182 18.15 -14.00 -38.23
N ARG A 183 18.69 -15.05 -38.85
CA ARG A 183 20.05 -15.51 -38.55
C ARG A 183 21.03 -14.40 -38.93
N THR A 184 21.84 -13.94 -37.98
CA THR A 184 22.70 -12.76 -38.17
C THR A 184 23.71 -12.95 -39.30
N ALA A 185 24.30 -14.16 -39.41
CA ALA A 185 25.24 -14.48 -40.49
C ALA A 185 24.60 -14.31 -41.89
N GLY A 186 23.36 -14.77 -42.07
CA GLY A 186 22.66 -14.63 -43.35
C GLY A 186 22.28 -13.18 -43.66
N LEU A 187 21.89 -12.41 -42.64
CA LEU A 187 21.65 -10.96 -42.81
C LEU A 187 22.92 -10.24 -43.27
N ARG A 188 24.09 -10.60 -42.72
CA ARG A 188 25.38 -10.01 -43.15
C ARG A 188 25.79 -10.44 -44.56
N GLU A 189 25.58 -11.71 -44.92
CA GLU A 189 25.94 -12.23 -46.24
C GLU A 189 25.09 -11.60 -47.35
N HIS A 190 23.78 -11.53 -47.14
CA HIS A 190 22.84 -11.13 -48.19
C HIS A 190 22.47 -9.64 -48.16
N GLY A 191 22.64 -8.97 -47.01
CA GLY A 191 22.30 -7.55 -46.85
C GLY A 191 20.80 -7.24 -46.94
N THR A 192 19.93 -8.26 -46.89
CA THR A 192 18.47 -8.15 -46.97
C THR A 192 17.82 -8.96 -45.85
N ARG A 193 16.61 -8.57 -45.44
CA ARG A 193 15.85 -9.27 -44.38
C ARG A 193 15.25 -10.61 -44.80
N PHE A 194 15.26 -10.92 -46.09
CA PHE A 194 14.71 -12.16 -46.65
C PHE A 194 15.79 -12.94 -47.39
N PHE A 195 16.10 -14.13 -46.88
CA PHE A 195 17.05 -15.07 -47.44
C PHE A 195 16.74 -16.47 -46.91
N GLY A 196 17.31 -17.49 -47.55
CA GLY A 196 17.15 -18.88 -47.12
C GLY A 196 15.68 -19.30 -46.97
N SER A 197 15.39 -20.05 -45.92
CA SER A 197 14.06 -20.48 -45.52
C SER A 197 13.34 -19.41 -44.72
N VAL A 198 12.12 -19.04 -45.17
CA VAL A 198 11.29 -18.02 -44.53
C VAL A 198 10.07 -18.67 -43.86
N GLY A 199 10.00 -18.53 -42.54
CA GLY A 199 8.85 -18.92 -41.71
C GLY A 199 7.90 -17.75 -41.47
N LEU A 200 6.63 -18.07 -41.27
CA LEU A 200 5.60 -17.10 -40.92
C LEU A 200 5.20 -17.28 -39.45
N ARG A 201 5.16 -16.18 -38.68
CA ARG A 201 4.56 -16.17 -37.34
C ARG A 201 3.22 -15.44 -37.39
N PRO A 202 2.08 -16.17 -37.39
CA PRO A 202 0.78 -15.55 -37.27
C PRO A 202 0.65 -14.80 -35.94
N VAL A 203 0.26 -13.53 -36.00
CA VAL A 203 -0.12 -12.69 -34.87
C VAL A 203 -1.60 -12.30 -35.00
N ALA A 204 -2.20 -11.90 -33.90
CA ALA A 204 -3.61 -11.51 -33.87
C ALA A 204 -3.87 -10.29 -34.78
N ALA A 205 -4.82 -10.46 -35.72
CA ALA A 205 -5.06 -9.50 -36.78
C ALA A 205 -5.60 -8.15 -36.27
N GLU A 206 -6.34 -8.14 -35.17
CA GLU A 206 -6.82 -6.91 -34.52
C GLU A 206 -5.68 -6.02 -33.97
N TRP A 207 -4.50 -6.60 -33.72
CA TRP A 207 -3.33 -5.91 -33.18
C TRP A 207 -2.32 -5.52 -34.28
N ALA A 208 -2.55 -5.93 -35.53
CA ALA A 208 -1.64 -5.68 -36.65
C ALA A 208 -1.79 -4.27 -37.24
N VAL A 209 -1.51 -3.24 -36.44
CA VAL A 209 -1.52 -1.83 -36.86
C VAL A 209 -0.10 -1.36 -37.12
N GLU A 210 0.12 -0.74 -38.28
CA GLU A 210 1.36 -0.04 -38.62
C GLU A 210 1.05 1.45 -38.75
N ILE A 211 1.83 2.29 -38.07
CA ILE A 211 1.60 3.73 -38.01
C ILE A 211 2.37 4.42 -39.12
N ASP A 212 1.67 4.85 -40.17
CA ASP A 212 2.24 5.64 -41.25
C ASP A 212 1.70 7.06 -41.31
N GLU A 213 0.41 7.22 -41.04
CA GLU A 213 -0.32 8.47 -41.09
C GLU A 213 -1.00 8.79 -39.75
N PRO A 214 -1.45 10.05 -39.53
CA PRO A 214 -2.14 10.43 -38.30
C PRO A 214 -3.39 9.57 -37.99
N ARG A 215 -4.05 9.03 -39.02
CA ARG A 215 -5.22 8.15 -38.87
C ARG A 215 -4.85 6.82 -38.19
N ASP A 216 -3.70 6.25 -38.52
CA ASP A 216 -3.25 4.98 -37.93
C ASP A 216 -2.92 5.17 -36.44
N LEU A 217 -2.34 6.32 -36.10
CA LEU A 217 -2.08 6.69 -34.71
C LEU A 217 -3.39 6.86 -33.93
N TRP A 218 -4.42 7.47 -34.54
CA TRP A 218 -5.76 7.55 -33.93
C TRP A 218 -6.37 6.15 -33.73
N LEU A 219 -6.25 5.26 -34.73
CA LEU A 219 -6.73 3.89 -34.64
C LEU A 219 -6.02 3.13 -33.51
N ALA A 220 -4.69 3.21 -33.44
CA ALA A 220 -3.90 2.58 -32.39
C ALA A 220 -4.33 3.05 -30.99
N ARG A 221 -4.53 4.36 -30.80
CA ARG A 221 -5.04 4.90 -29.52
C ARG A 221 -6.42 4.36 -29.18
N THR A 222 -7.32 4.32 -30.17
CA THR A 222 -8.70 3.87 -29.99
C THR A 222 -8.81 2.37 -29.69
N LEU A 223 -7.94 1.54 -30.29
CA LEU A 223 -7.92 0.09 -30.04
C LEU A 223 -7.61 -0.25 -28.58
N LEU A 224 -6.89 0.62 -27.88
CA LEU A 224 -6.62 0.48 -26.45
C LEU A 224 -7.77 0.94 -25.55
N ASP A 225 -8.62 1.84 -26.04
CA ASP A 225 -9.80 2.32 -25.32
C ASP A 225 -11.01 1.37 -25.43
N GLN A 226 -10.90 0.29 -26.22
CA GLN A 226 -11.94 -0.73 -26.33
C GLN A 226 -11.86 -1.76 -25.18
N PRO A 227 -13.00 -2.19 -24.60
CA PRO A 227 -13.01 -3.30 -23.66
C PRO A 227 -12.57 -4.57 -24.37
N GLY A 228 -11.37 -5.05 -24.05
CA GLY A 228 -10.72 -6.18 -24.72
C GLY A 228 -9.46 -5.82 -25.51
N GLY A 229 -9.09 -4.54 -25.56
CA GLY A 229 -7.83 -4.11 -26.14
C GLY A 229 -6.64 -4.23 -25.20
N THR A 230 -5.46 -4.63 -25.70
CA THR A 230 -4.27 -4.96 -24.87
C THR A 230 -4.00 -3.91 -23.78
N ALA A 231 -4.36 -4.29 -22.54
CA ALA A 231 -4.17 -3.62 -21.26
C ALA A 231 -3.82 -2.12 -21.32
N VAL A 232 -4.83 -1.25 -21.18
CA VAL A 232 -4.64 -0.01 -20.40
C VAL A 232 -3.99 -0.47 -19.09
N GLU A 233 -2.81 0.04 -18.79
CA GLU A 233 -2.04 -0.40 -17.62
C GLU A 233 -2.93 -0.29 -16.39
N GLN A 234 -3.36 -1.45 -15.90
CA GLN A 234 -4.22 -1.52 -14.75
C GLN A 234 -3.42 -1.07 -13.53
N ILE A 235 -3.96 -0.09 -12.81
CA ILE A 235 -3.31 0.47 -11.63
C ILE A 235 -3.57 -0.52 -10.48
N ASP A 236 -2.56 -1.34 -10.17
CA ASP A 236 -2.56 -2.24 -9.01
C ASP A 236 -1.94 -1.50 -7.82
N VAL A 237 -2.81 -0.91 -7.00
CA VAL A 237 -2.44 -0.08 -5.85
C VAL A 237 -3.29 -0.41 -4.65
N ASP A 238 -2.73 -0.12 -3.49
CA ASP A 238 -3.37 -0.26 -2.18
C ASP A 238 -3.88 1.09 -1.65
N ALA A 239 -3.56 2.21 -2.31
CA ALA A 239 -4.14 3.52 -2.02
C ALA A 239 -4.17 4.44 -3.25
N LEU A 240 -5.09 5.40 -3.21
CA LEU A 240 -5.15 6.49 -4.17
C LEU A 240 -5.10 7.84 -3.44
N VAL A 241 -4.11 8.64 -3.81
CA VAL A 241 -3.91 10.02 -3.37
C VAL A 241 -4.11 10.95 -4.56
N THR A 242 -4.81 12.05 -4.36
CA THR A 242 -5.03 13.05 -5.41
C THR A 242 -4.69 14.43 -4.88
N ASP A 243 -4.02 15.26 -5.69
CA ASP A 243 -4.12 16.70 -5.50
C ASP A 243 -5.58 17.15 -5.67
N PHE A 244 -5.90 18.36 -5.22
CA PHE A 244 -7.20 18.96 -5.40
C PHE A 244 -7.24 19.85 -6.65
N ASP A 245 -6.39 20.87 -6.68
CA ASP A 245 -6.37 21.88 -7.75
C ASP A 245 -5.83 21.27 -9.03
N GLY A 246 -6.53 21.49 -10.15
CA GLY A 246 -6.16 20.95 -11.46
C GLY A 246 -6.26 19.43 -11.59
N VAL A 247 -6.74 18.75 -10.55
CA VAL A 247 -7.06 17.32 -10.56
C VAL A 247 -8.56 17.11 -10.38
N HIS A 248 -9.13 17.53 -9.23
CA HIS A 248 -10.59 17.56 -9.01
C HIS A 248 -11.23 18.80 -9.63
N THR A 249 -10.48 19.87 -9.82
CA THR A 249 -10.89 21.14 -10.46
C THR A 249 -10.18 21.32 -11.80
N ASP A 250 -10.65 22.26 -12.61
CA ASP A 250 -10.08 22.65 -13.90
C ASP A 250 -9.09 23.83 -13.77
N ASP A 251 -8.44 23.97 -12.61
CA ASP A 251 -7.54 25.07 -12.24
C ASP A 251 -8.18 26.48 -12.34
N ALA A 252 -9.52 26.54 -12.33
CA ALA A 252 -10.27 27.80 -12.34
C ALA A 252 -11.06 28.01 -11.04
N VAL A 253 -11.05 29.26 -10.57
CA VAL A 253 -11.81 29.71 -9.40
C VAL A 253 -12.77 30.82 -9.82
N HIS A 254 -14.02 30.74 -9.37
CA HIS A 254 -14.97 31.85 -9.42
C HIS A 254 -14.82 32.70 -8.17
N VAL A 255 -14.35 33.93 -8.33
CA VAL A 255 -14.17 34.90 -7.24
C VAL A 255 -15.31 35.93 -7.28
N ALA A 256 -16.09 36.00 -6.22
CA ALA A 256 -17.11 37.03 -6.04
C ALA A 256 -16.48 38.36 -5.61
N GLN A 257 -17.21 39.47 -5.76
CA GLN A 257 -16.71 40.81 -5.44
C GLN A 257 -16.33 40.98 -3.95
N ASP A 258 -16.91 40.18 -3.06
CA ASP A 258 -16.60 40.15 -1.63
C ASP A 258 -15.39 39.27 -1.27
N GLY A 259 -14.73 38.66 -2.27
CA GLY A 259 -13.61 37.74 -2.09
C GLY A 259 -14.02 36.29 -1.85
N THR A 260 -15.32 35.96 -1.91
CA THR A 260 -15.78 34.56 -1.80
C THR A 260 -15.37 33.77 -3.03
N GLU A 261 -14.69 32.65 -2.82
CA GLU A 261 -14.26 31.75 -3.90
C GLU A 261 -15.16 30.52 -4.00
N SER A 262 -15.38 30.05 -5.23
CA SER A 262 -16.00 28.77 -5.49
C SER A 262 -15.35 28.08 -6.68
N VAL A 263 -15.32 26.75 -6.64
CA VAL A 263 -14.72 25.91 -7.68
C VAL A 263 -15.74 24.95 -8.25
N ARG A 264 -15.48 24.50 -9.48
CA ARG A 264 -16.27 23.45 -10.13
C ARG A 264 -15.51 22.12 -10.04
N VAL A 265 -16.24 21.07 -9.68
CA VAL A 265 -15.71 19.70 -9.64
C VAL A 265 -16.59 18.75 -10.45
N HIS A 266 -16.00 17.69 -10.99
CA HIS A 266 -16.75 16.71 -11.77
C HIS A 266 -17.56 15.76 -10.87
N ARG A 267 -18.81 15.49 -11.25
CA ARG A 267 -19.70 14.59 -10.48
C ARG A 267 -19.32 13.12 -10.65
N GLY A 268 -18.84 12.75 -11.84
CA GLY A 268 -18.43 11.38 -12.15
C GLY A 268 -17.27 10.89 -11.28
N ASP A 269 -16.38 11.78 -10.86
CA ASP A 269 -15.25 11.47 -9.97
C ASP A 269 -15.74 10.92 -8.64
N GLY A 270 -16.85 11.48 -8.11
CA GLY A 270 -17.43 11.01 -6.87
C GLY A 270 -17.96 9.58 -6.95
N LEU A 271 -18.42 9.13 -8.12
CA LEU A 271 -18.83 7.73 -8.33
C LEU A 271 -17.63 6.78 -8.35
N GLY A 272 -16.53 7.19 -8.98
CA GLY A 272 -15.29 6.41 -9.00
C GLY A 272 -14.69 6.27 -7.60
N VAL A 273 -14.60 7.39 -6.88
CA VAL A 273 -14.13 7.46 -5.50
C VAL A 273 -15.02 6.61 -4.57
N ALA A 274 -16.34 6.73 -4.67
CA ALA A 274 -17.26 5.91 -3.88
C ALA A 274 -17.05 4.41 -4.13
N ARG A 275 -16.87 3.98 -5.39
CA ARG A 275 -16.61 2.57 -5.72
C ARG A 275 -15.35 2.03 -5.04
N LEU A 276 -14.26 2.79 -5.05
CA LEU A 276 -13.01 2.37 -4.41
C LEU A 276 -13.11 2.39 -2.88
N ARG A 277 -13.76 3.42 -2.32
CA ARG A 277 -14.01 3.51 -0.88
C ARG A 277 -14.88 2.35 -0.38
N ASP A 278 -15.94 2.01 -1.11
CA ASP A 278 -16.83 0.89 -0.76
C ASP A 278 -16.11 -0.47 -0.90
N ALA A 279 -15.05 -0.53 -1.71
CA ALA A 279 -14.12 -1.66 -1.79
C ALA A 279 -13.01 -1.64 -0.71
N GLY A 280 -13.01 -0.64 0.17
CA GLY A 280 -12.06 -0.53 1.29
C GLY A 280 -10.72 0.08 0.95
N LEU A 281 -10.53 0.65 -0.25
CA LEU A 281 -9.27 1.28 -0.64
C LEU A 281 -9.08 2.63 0.09
N PRO A 282 -7.98 2.84 0.83
CA PRO A 282 -7.61 4.13 1.39
C PRO A 282 -7.49 5.24 0.34
N LEU A 283 -8.06 6.40 0.65
CA LEU A 283 -8.18 7.54 -0.25
C LEU A 283 -7.83 8.84 0.47
N LEU A 284 -6.98 9.67 -0.15
CA LEU A 284 -6.55 10.95 0.40
C LEU A 284 -6.62 12.07 -0.64
N ILE A 285 -7.17 13.21 -0.26
CA ILE A 285 -6.94 14.48 -0.95
C ILE A 285 -5.80 15.23 -0.26
N LEU A 286 -4.69 15.49 -0.97
CA LEU A 286 -3.52 16.19 -0.46
C LEU A 286 -3.29 17.49 -1.23
N SER A 287 -3.62 18.63 -0.61
CA SER A 287 -3.55 19.93 -1.29
C SER A 287 -2.77 20.99 -0.50
N LYS A 288 -2.17 21.92 -1.24
CA LYS A 288 -1.61 23.18 -0.72
C LYS A 288 -2.68 24.22 -0.44
N GLU A 289 -3.84 24.09 -1.05
CA GLU A 289 -4.96 25.02 -0.90
C GLU A 289 -5.46 25.02 0.55
N ARG A 290 -5.68 26.22 1.07
CA ARG A 290 -6.18 26.48 2.43
C ARG A 290 -7.68 26.72 2.43
N ASN A 291 -8.26 27.05 1.28
CA ASN A 291 -9.67 27.31 1.11
C ASN A 291 -10.53 26.10 1.55
N PRO A 292 -11.59 26.32 2.35
CA PRO A 292 -12.47 25.25 2.83
C PRO A 292 -13.14 24.37 1.75
N VAL A 293 -13.12 24.77 0.47
CA VAL A 293 -13.66 23.97 -0.64
C VAL A 293 -13.04 22.57 -0.74
N VAL A 294 -11.75 22.42 -0.39
CA VAL A 294 -11.04 21.13 -0.38
C VAL A 294 -11.65 20.20 0.67
N THR A 295 -11.72 20.65 1.93
CA THR A 295 -12.37 19.90 3.03
C THR A 295 -13.83 19.60 2.71
N ALA A 296 -14.58 20.55 2.13
CA ALA A 296 -15.98 20.32 1.76
C ALA A 296 -16.13 19.20 0.72
N ARG A 297 -15.22 19.15 -0.28
CA ARG A 297 -15.18 18.07 -1.26
C ARG A 297 -14.80 16.74 -0.61
N ALA A 298 -13.75 16.70 0.19
CA ALA A 298 -13.31 15.49 0.88
C ALA A 298 -14.42 14.90 1.76
N ARG A 299 -15.10 15.75 2.56
CA ARG A 299 -16.23 15.35 3.39
C ARG A 299 -17.38 14.77 2.58
N LYS A 300 -17.69 15.37 1.42
CA LYS A 300 -18.73 14.86 0.50
C LYS A 300 -18.36 13.50 -0.08
N LEU A 301 -17.07 13.26 -0.35
CA LEU A 301 -16.57 12.00 -0.88
C LEU A 301 -16.35 10.95 0.21
N GLY A 302 -16.26 11.34 1.48
CA GLY A 302 -15.92 10.45 2.59
C GLY A 302 -14.49 9.93 2.48
N VAL A 303 -13.55 10.81 2.14
CA VAL A 303 -12.11 10.51 2.00
C VAL A 303 -11.29 11.36 2.97
N ASP A 304 -10.08 10.92 3.29
CA ASP A 304 -9.16 11.69 4.11
C ASP A 304 -8.76 12.98 3.38
N VAL A 305 -8.40 14.00 4.16
CA VAL A 305 -7.91 15.27 3.62
C VAL A 305 -6.75 15.79 4.46
N LEU A 306 -5.69 16.19 3.75
CA LEU A 306 -4.59 16.97 4.27
C LEU A 306 -4.51 18.23 3.37
N GLN A 307 -4.94 19.37 3.91
CA GLN A 307 -5.02 20.64 3.18
C GLN A 307 -4.13 21.70 3.82
N GLY A 308 -3.72 22.71 3.05
CA GLY A 308 -2.76 23.72 3.51
C GLY A 308 -1.35 23.16 3.74
N VAL A 309 -0.99 22.08 3.06
CA VAL A 309 0.27 21.36 3.26
C VAL A 309 1.33 21.82 2.26
N ASP A 310 2.37 22.49 2.76
CA ASP A 310 3.46 22.97 1.91
C ASP A 310 4.41 21.85 1.45
N ASP A 311 4.78 20.94 2.36
CA ASP A 311 5.56 19.73 2.05
C ASP A 311 4.65 18.52 1.84
N LYS A 312 4.16 18.39 0.60
CA LYS A 312 3.31 17.26 0.22
C LYS A 312 4.05 15.91 0.31
N ALA A 313 5.36 15.87 0.05
CA ALA A 313 6.09 14.60 0.09
C ALA A 313 6.26 14.09 1.51
N GLY A 314 6.57 14.97 2.47
CA GLY A 314 6.58 14.64 3.90
C GLY A 314 5.23 14.12 4.37
N ALA A 315 4.18 14.92 4.18
CA ALA A 315 2.82 14.55 4.61
C ALA A 315 2.31 13.26 3.95
N LEU A 316 2.68 12.99 2.70
CA LEU A 316 2.36 11.74 2.03
C LEU A 316 3.07 10.56 2.69
N ARG A 317 4.37 10.67 2.99
CA ARG A 317 5.11 9.60 3.68
C ARG A 317 4.51 9.32 5.05
N ASP A 318 4.15 10.34 5.80
CA ASP A 318 3.55 10.20 7.13
C ASP A 318 2.19 9.48 7.02
N TRP A 319 1.33 9.91 6.09
CA TRP A 319 0.03 9.29 5.87
C TRP A 319 0.13 7.81 5.45
N LEU A 320 1.11 7.48 4.60
CA LEU A 320 1.40 6.11 4.16
C LEU A 320 1.98 5.25 5.29
N ALA A 321 2.91 5.80 6.07
CA ALA A 321 3.52 5.14 7.22
C ALA A 321 2.47 4.78 8.27
N VAL A 322 1.54 5.70 8.57
CA VAL A 322 0.41 5.49 9.50
C VAL A 322 -0.48 4.32 9.06
N ARG A 323 -0.64 4.11 7.74
CA ARG A 323 -1.51 3.07 7.16
C ARG A 323 -0.77 1.80 6.72
N ARG A 324 0.55 1.76 6.87
CA ARG A 324 1.45 0.68 6.38
C ARG A 324 1.23 0.31 4.93
N ILE A 325 1.05 1.35 4.12
CA ILE A 325 0.91 1.21 2.69
C ILE A 325 2.29 1.39 2.08
N ASP A 326 2.77 0.36 1.38
CA ASP A 326 4.01 0.44 0.63
C ASP A 326 3.89 1.57 -0.42
N PRO A 327 4.75 2.62 -0.37
CA PRO A 327 4.73 3.69 -1.36
C PRO A 327 4.79 3.18 -2.81
N ALA A 328 5.44 2.04 -3.06
CA ALA A 328 5.49 1.43 -4.40
C ALA A 328 4.10 0.96 -4.90
N ARG A 329 3.13 0.78 -4.01
CA ARG A 329 1.74 0.38 -4.28
C ARG A 329 0.76 1.54 -4.10
N VAL A 330 1.19 2.79 -4.26
CA VAL A 330 0.33 3.97 -4.14
C VAL A 330 0.22 4.68 -5.49
N ALA A 331 -1.01 5.07 -5.85
CA ALA A 331 -1.23 6.03 -6.92
C ALA A 331 -1.30 7.45 -6.36
N TYR A 332 -0.50 8.36 -6.91
CA TYR A 332 -0.62 9.79 -6.66
C TYR A 332 -0.99 10.51 -7.95
N VAL A 333 -2.10 11.24 -7.96
CA VAL A 333 -2.55 12.03 -9.12
C VAL A 333 -2.22 13.50 -8.88
N GLY A 334 -1.37 14.08 -9.74
CA GLY A 334 -0.98 15.48 -9.69
C GLY A 334 -1.13 16.21 -11.03
N ASN A 335 -1.04 17.53 -10.99
CA ASN A 335 -1.11 18.39 -12.18
C ASN A 335 0.09 19.36 -12.30
N ASP A 336 0.72 19.81 -11.21
CA ASP A 336 1.71 20.90 -11.28
C ASP A 336 3.02 20.60 -10.51
N VAL A 337 4.03 21.45 -10.68
CA VAL A 337 5.41 21.25 -10.19
C VAL A 337 5.51 21.04 -8.68
N ASN A 338 4.53 21.54 -7.93
CA ASN A 338 4.38 21.34 -6.49
C ASN A 338 4.11 19.87 -6.12
N ASP A 339 3.62 19.04 -7.04
CA ASP A 339 3.36 17.61 -6.84
C ASP A 339 4.60 16.74 -7.12
N LEU A 340 5.60 17.25 -7.85
CA LEU A 340 6.79 16.48 -8.25
C LEU A 340 7.47 15.77 -7.06
N PRO A 341 7.67 16.39 -5.89
CA PRO A 341 8.23 15.71 -4.74
C PRO A 341 7.38 14.52 -4.27
N ALA A 342 6.05 14.64 -4.27
CA ALA A 342 5.13 13.59 -3.85
C ALA A 342 5.01 12.48 -4.90
N LEU A 343 4.97 12.83 -6.19
CA LEU A 343 5.00 11.87 -7.30
C LEU A 343 6.25 10.97 -7.26
N ARG A 344 7.40 11.51 -6.85
CA ARG A 344 8.65 10.75 -6.70
C ARG A 344 8.66 9.77 -5.53
N VAL A 345 7.71 9.89 -4.58
CA VAL A 345 7.61 8.98 -3.43
C VAL A 345 6.91 7.68 -3.81
N VAL A 346 6.00 7.71 -4.79
CA VAL A 346 5.07 6.61 -5.04
C VAL A 346 5.47 5.75 -6.25
N GLY A 347 5.01 4.50 -6.28
CA GLY A 347 5.25 3.59 -7.42
C GLY A 347 4.31 3.80 -8.62
N TRP A 348 3.23 4.55 -8.42
CA TRP A 348 2.31 4.96 -9.48
C TRP A 348 2.13 6.48 -9.52
N PRO A 349 3.14 7.23 -10.00
CA PRO A 349 2.96 8.64 -10.27
C PRO A 349 2.02 8.81 -11.47
N VAL A 350 0.91 9.51 -11.27
CA VAL A 350 -0.12 9.76 -12.28
C VAL A 350 -0.24 11.26 -12.55
N ALA A 351 -0.25 11.65 -13.82
CA ALA A 351 -0.50 13.03 -14.22
C ALA A 351 -1.83 13.15 -14.97
N VAL A 352 -2.52 14.28 -14.76
CA VAL A 352 -3.67 14.62 -15.61
C VAL A 352 -3.22 15.06 -17.01
N ALA A 353 -4.11 14.96 -18.01
CA ALA A 353 -3.77 15.19 -19.42
C ALA A 353 -3.17 16.58 -19.72
N ASP A 354 -3.57 17.59 -18.94
CA ASP A 354 -3.13 18.97 -19.06
C ASP A 354 -2.21 19.42 -17.92
N ALA A 355 -1.57 18.46 -17.25
CA ALA A 355 -0.54 18.74 -16.25
C ALA A 355 0.66 19.48 -16.84
N HIS A 356 1.42 20.15 -15.97
CA HIS A 356 2.68 20.81 -16.32
C HIS A 356 3.65 19.83 -17.00
N PRO A 357 4.44 20.25 -18.02
CA PRO A 357 5.34 19.36 -18.76
C PRO A 357 6.28 18.53 -17.89
N ASP A 358 6.81 19.09 -16.80
CA ASP A 358 7.68 18.35 -15.87
C ASP A 358 6.94 17.24 -15.11
N VAL A 359 5.65 17.46 -14.80
CA VAL A 359 4.78 16.47 -14.14
C VAL A 359 4.43 15.35 -15.12
N LEU A 360 4.10 15.70 -16.36
CA LEU A 360 3.91 14.74 -17.45
C LEU A 360 5.18 13.90 -17.67
N ALA A 361 6.35 14.52 -17.61
CA ALA A 361 7.63 13.82 -17.75
C ALA A 361 7.93 12.89 -16.56
N ALA A 362 7.47 13.21 -15.35
CA ALA A 362 7.66 12.40 -14.15
C ALA A 362 6.61 11.27 -13.99
N ALA A 363 5.46 11.38 -14.65
CA ALA A 363 4.37 10.44 -14.50
C ALA A 363 4.64 9.10 -15.22
N ARG A 364 4.22 8.01 -14.57
CA ARG A 364 4.14 6.67 -15.13
C ARG A 364 2.88 6.50 -15.97
N VAL A 365 1.77 7.05 -15.47
CA VAL A 365 0.47 7.02 -16.15
C VAL A 365 0.01 8.45 -16.39
N VAL A 366 -0.42 8.74 -17.61
CA VAL A 366 -1.09 10.01 -17.94
C VAL A 366 -2.54 9.72 -18.26
N THR A 367 -3.47 10.49 -17.70
CA THR A 367 -4.89 10.35 -18.03
C THR A 367 -5.18 10.94 -19.40
N ALA A 368 -6.25 10.49 -20.05
CA ALA A 368 -6.79 11.10 -21.26
C ALA A 368 -7.66 12.32 -20.92
N ALA A 369 -8.39 12.25 -19.81
CA ALA A 369 -9.18 13.36 -19.28
C ALA A 369 -8.30 14.41 -18.60
N ARG A 370 -8.72 15.67 -18.71
CA ARG A 370 -8.12 16.85 -18.07
C ARG A 370 -8.58 17.01 -16.63
N GLY A 371 -7.86 17.79 -15.84
CA GLY A 371 -8.27 18.24 -14.50
C GLY A 371 -9.72 18.73 -14.47
N GLY A 372 -10.52 18.31 -13.48
CA GLY A 372 -11.92 18.75 -13.35
C GLY A 372 -12.88 18.24 -14.43
N HIS A 373 -12.41 17.41 -15.37
CA HIS A 373 -13.16 16.87 -16.49
C HIS A 373 -13.27 15.33 -16.47
N GLY A 374 -13.12 14.71 -15.31
CA GLY A 374 -13.23 13.25 -15.17
C GLY A 374 -11.91 12.51 -14.98
N ALA A 375 -10.78 13.21 -14.81
CA ALA A 375 -9.48 12.57 -14.63
C ALA A 375 -9.45 11.63 -13.42
N VAL A 376 -9.98 12.06 -12.27
CA VAL A 376 -10.07 11.20 -11.07
C VAL A 376 -10.96 9.98 -11.33
N ARG A 377 -12.07 10.14 -12.07
CA ARG A 377 -12.91 9.01 -12.46
C ARG A 377 -12.14 8.01 -13.32
N GLU A 378 -11.39 8.49 -14.31
CA GLU A 378 -10.58 7.65 -15.19
C GLU A 378 -9.53 6.85 -14.39
N VAL A 379 -8.82 7.49 -13.46
CA VAL A 379 -7.88 6.80 -12.56
C VAL A 379 -8.61 5.75 -11.72
N CYS A 380 -9.76 6.10 -11.13
CA CYS A 380 -10.55 5.15 -10.35
C CYS A 380 -10.98 3.95 -11.17
N ASP A 381 -11.38 4.16 -12.43
CA ASP A 381 -11.80 3.11 -13.36
C ASP A 381 -10.65 2.17 -13.77
N ARG A 382 -9.41 2.68 -13.81
CA ARG A 382 -8.18 1.91 -14.09
C ARG A 382 -7.65 1.14 -12.87
N ILE A 383 -8.03 1.54 -11.66
CA ILE A 383 -7.64 0.82 -10.44
C ILE A 383 -8.37 -0.51 -10.40
N THR A 384 -7.59 -1.59 -10.33
CA THR A 384 -8.16 -2.94 -10.29
C THR A 384 -8.45 -3.31 -8.86
N ILE A 385 -9.74 -3.45 -8.58
CA ILE A 385 -10.19 -4.07 -7.33
C ILE A 385 -10.00 -5.57 -7.50
N THR A 386 -8.75 -6.03 -7.40
CA THR A 386 -8.55 -7.45 -7.12
C THR A 386 -9.08 -7.66 -5.72
N HIS A 387 -10.11 -8.50 -5.56
CA HIS A 387 -10.33 -9.19 -4.30
C HIS A 387 -9.12 -10.12 -4.09
N ARG A 388 -7.94 -9.53 -3.85
CA ARG A 388 -6.86 -10.23 -3.22
C ARG A 388 -7.39 -10.49 -1.81
N LYS A 389 -7.81 -11.74 -1.61
CA LYS A 389 -7.53 -12.40 -0.34
C LYS A 389 -6.12 -11.98 0.02
N ASP A 390 -6.00 -11.20 1.09
CA ASP A 390 -4.74 -10.73 1.60
C ASP A 390 -3.69 -11.85 1.49
N PRO A 391 -2.57 -11.64 0.78
CA PRO A 391 -1.43 -12.53 0.92
C PRO A 391 -0.93 -12.54 2.38
N ALA A 392 -1.27 -11.50 3.14
CA ALA A 392 -1.12 -11.39 4.60
C ALA A 392 -2.13 -12.23 5.42
N MET A 393 -3.06 -12.97 4.77
CA MET A 393 -3.90 -13.99 5.42
C MET A 393 -3.49 -15.43 5.09
N THR A 394 -2.45 -15.66 4.27
CA THR A 394 -1.89 -17.01 4.04
C THR A 394 -0.50 -17.23 4.62
N ALA A 395 0.17 -16.18 5.06
CA ALA A 395 0.99 -16.31 6.26
C ALA A 395 0.06 -15.96 7.42
N THR A 396 -0.16 -16.88 8.35
CA THR A 396 -0.37 -16.44 9.73
C THR A 396 0.73 -15.40 9.96
N PRO A 397 0.45 -14.11 10.29
CA PRO A 397 1.51 -13.28 10.86
C PRO A 397 2.10 -14.17 11.94
N THR A 398 3.40 -14.48 11.87
CA THR A 398 4.06 -15.20 12.96
C THR A 398 3.62 -14.45 14.19
N ALA A 399 2.76 -15.09 15.00
CA ALA A 399 2.12 -14.41 16.10
C ALA A 399 3.24 -13.74 16.89
N PRO A 400 3.07 -12.47 17.26
CA PRO A 400 4.13 -11.75 17.97
C PRO A 400 4.61 -12.63 19.12
N ASN A 401 5.93 -12.73 19.29
CA ASN A 401 6.50 -13.63 20.28
C ASN A 401 5.83 -13.35 21.63
N PRO A 402 5.27 -14.38 22.30
CA PRO A 402 4.61 -14.17 23.56
C PRO A 402 5.59 -13.63 24.61
N VAL A 403 5.10 -12.81 25.51
CA VAL A 403 5.89 -12.19 26.57
C VAL A 403 5.62 -12.88 27.89
N GLN A 404 6.66 -13.35 28.57
CA GLN A 404 6.55 -13.96 29.90
C GLN A 404 6.46 -12.86 30.97
N ILE A 405 5.36 -12.79 31.73
CA ILE A 405 5.17 -11.90 32.89
C ILE A 405 4.97 -12.76 34.14
N GLY A 406 6.03 -12.87 34.95
CA GLY A 406 6.10 -13.81 36.06
C GLY A 406 5.83 -15.24 35.59
N GLU A 407 4.75 -15.86 36.05
CA GLU A 407 4.31 -17.22 35.66
C GLU A 407 3.35 -17.25 34.46
N HIS A 408 2.96 -16.09 33.91
CA HIS A 408 1.96 -15.99 32.85
C HIS A 408 2.60 -15.66 31.50
N VAL A 409 2.19 -16.38 30.47
CA VAL A 409 2.57 -16.10 29.07
C VAL A 409 1.50 -15.18 28.47
N VAL A 410 1.89 -14.02 27.96
CA VAL A 410 0.99 -13.03 27.34
C VAL A 410 1.24 -12.98 25.84
N GLY A 411 0.30 -13.49 25.06
CA GLY A 411 0.43 -13.58 23.60
C GLY A 411 -0.78 -14.23 22.94
N ALA A 412 -0.72 -14.35 21.62
CA ALA A 412 -1.81 -14.98 20.87
C ALA A 412 -1.95 -16.46 21.23
N GLY A 413 -3.18 -16.94 21.39
CA GLY A 413 -3.47 -18.33 21.78
C GLY A 413 -3.42 -18.60 23.28
N GLU A 414 -2.86 -17.67 24.07
CA GLU A 414 -2.81 -17.78 25.53
C GLU A 414 -4.07 -17.19 26.19
N PRO A 415 -4.39 -17.56 27.45
CA PRO A 415 -5.45 -16.90 28.21
C PRO A 415 -5.22 -15.40 28.31
N VAL A 416 -6.25 -14.58 28.00
CA VAL A 416 -6.13 -13.12 28.06
C VAL A 416 -5.70 -12.71 29.47
N TYR A 417 -4.65 -11.91 29.54
CA TYR A 417 -4.08 -11.41 30.78
C TYR A 417 -4.90 -10.23 31.31
N VAL A 418 -5.64 -10.44 32.39
CA VAL A 418 -6.56 -9.44 32.96
C VAL A 418 -5.92 -8.77 34.17
N ILE A 419 -5.87 -7.45 34.12
CA ILE A 419 -5.27 -6.58 35.13
C ILE A 419 -6.38 -5.77 35.80
N GLY A 420 -6.53 -5.94 37.10
CA GLY A 420 -7.35 -5.06 37.94
C GLY A 420 -6.55 -3.82 38.34
N GLU A 421 -6.78 -2.69 37.66
CA GLU A 421 -6.12 -1.42 37.99
C GLU A 421 -6.75 -0.84 39.27
N ILE A 422 -6.05 -0.98 40.39
CA ILE A 422 -6.42 -0.34 41.65
C ILE A 422 -6.11 1.16 41.58
N GLY A 423 -5.01 1.51 40.91
CA GLY A 423 -4.61 2.90 40.72
C GLY A 423 -4.49 3.62 42.06
N ILE A 424 -5.37 4.63 42.26
CA ILE A 424 -5.49 5.38 43.52
C ILE A 424 -6.84 5.19 44.23
N ASN A 425 -7.68 4.25 43.80
CA ASN A 425 -9.02 4.01 44.36
C ASN A 425 -8.98 3.49 45.81
N HIS A 426 -7.81 3.13 46.30
CA HIS A 426 -7.56 2.81 47.71
C HIS A 426 -7.58 4.04 48.62
N ASN A 427 -7.51 5.27 48.07
CA ASN A 427 -7.56 6.52 48.83
C ASN A 427 -6.53 6.60 49.97
N GLY A 428 -5.33 6.03 49.80
CA GLY A 428 -4.29 5.98 50.84
C GLY A 428 -4.56 5.01 51.98
N ASP A 429 -5.56 4.12 51.87
CA ASP A 429 -5.90 3.11 52.88
C ASP A 429 -5.49 1.70 52.41
N VAL A 430 -4.59 1.06 53.16
CA VAL A 430 -4.08 -0.28 52.86
C VAL A 430 -5.17 -1.35 52.98
N GLU A 431 -6.14 -1.18 53.88
CA GLU A 431 -7.23 -2.15 54.03
C GLU A 431 -8.17 -2.11 52.84
N ILE A 432 -8.42 -0.93 52.27
CA ILE A 432 -9.16 -0.79 51.00
C ILE A 432 -8.37 -1.43 49.85
N ALA A 433 -7.04 -1.26 49.81
CA ALA A 433 -6.20 -1.91 48.80
C ALA A 433 -6.29 -3.45 48.90
N LYS A 434 -6.22 -4.03 50.11
CA LYS A 434 -6.39 -5.48 50.35
C LYS A 434 -7.77 -5.97 49.90
N GLN A 435 -8.84 -5.22 50.18
CA GLN A 435 -10.19 -5.56 49.70
C GLN A 435 -10.30 -5.53 48.17
N LEU A 436 -9.65 -4.56 47.51
CA LEU A 436 -9.62 -4.51 46.04
C LEU A 436 -8.80 -5.67 45.44
N ILE A 437 -7.74 -6.11 46.13
CA ILE A 437 -7.02 -7.35 45.79
C ILE A 437 -7.95 -8.55 45.86
N ASP A 438 -8.74 -8.69 46.94
CA ASP A 438 -9.70 -9.79 47.09
C ASP A 438 -10.74 -9.78 45.96
N VAL A 439 -11.19 -8.60 45.53
CA VAL A 439 -12.11 -8.45 44.39
C VAL A 439 -11.47 -8.96 43.08
N ALA A 440 -10.21 -8.62 42.83
CA ALA A 440 -9.49 -9.08 41.63
C ALA A 440 -9.26 -10.59 41.66
N VAL A 441 -8.86 -11.14 42.81
CA VAL A 441 -8.68 -12.59 43.03
C VAL A 441 -9.99 -13.34 42.82
N ALA A 442 -11.08 -12.88 43.43
CA ALA A 442 -12.39 -13.51 43.31
C ALA A 442 -12.94 -13.47 41.87
N ALA A 443 -12.60 -12.44 41.09
CA ALA A 443 -12.96 -12.35 39.68
C ALA A 443 -12.08 -13.24 38.78
N GLY A 444 -10.91 -13.68 39.24
CA GLY A 444 -9.95 -14.46 38.45
C GLY A 444 -9.01 -13.60 37.59
N CYS A 445 -8.71 -12.37 38.01
CA CYS A 445 -7.65 -11.57 37.42
C CYS A 445 -6.28 -12.21 37.69
N GLN A 446 -5.35 -12.07 36.74
CA GLN A 446 -3.98 -12.56 36.91
C GLN A 446 -3.10 -11.59 37.69
N ALA A 447 -3.42 -10.29 37.64
CA ALA A 447 -2.70 -9.28 38.38
C ALA A 447 -3.57 -8.13 38.86
N VAL A 448 -3.07 -7.46 39.90
CA VAL A 448 -3.49 -6.11 40.29
C VAL A 448 -2.40 -5.11 39.95
N LYS A 449 -2.82 -3.87 39.65
CA LYS A 449 -1.90 -2.79 39.34
C LYS A 449 -2.13 -1.57 40.24
N PHE A 450 -1.03 -1.00 40.71
CA PHE A 450 -1.00 0.25 41.48
C PHE A 450 -0.31 1.37 40.69
N GLN A 451 -0.17 2.54 41.29
CA GLN A 451 0.65 3.63 40.78
C GLN A 451 1.67 4.02 41.85
N LYS A 452 2.94 4.18 41.44
CA LYS A 452 3.99 4.70 42.31
C LYS A 452 4.53 5.99 41.73
N ARG A 453 4.59 7.02 42.58
CA ARG A 453 5.15 8.31 42.23
C ARG A 453 5.89 8.94 43.40
N THR A 454 6.75 9.88 43.06
CA THR A 454 7.34 10.87 43.96
C THR A 454 6.52 12.15 43.80
N PRO A 455 5.63 12.50 44.77
CA PRO A 455 4.68 13.61 44.62
C PRO A 455 5.31 14.94 44.17
N GLU A 456 6.52 15.24 44.62
CA GLU A 456 7.30 16.44 44.30
C GLU A 456 7.83 16.46 42.86
N ILE A 457 7.95 15.30 42.21
CA ILE A 457 8.39 15.19 40.82
C ILE A 457 7.16 15.21 39.92
N SER A 458 6.19 14.34 40.18
CA SER A 458 5.06 14.12 39.27
C SER A 458 3.95 15.17 39.38
N THR A 459 3.98 16.04 40.39
CA THR A 459 3.02 17.16 40.49
C THR A 459 3.59 18.42 39.80
N PRO A 460 2.95 18.93 38.74
CA PRO A 460 3.37 20.16 38.07
C PRO A 460 3.47 21.32 39.05
N LYS A 461 4.56 22.11 38.96
CA LYS A 461 4.87 23.18 39.92
C LYS A 461 3.74 24.19 40.08
N ASP A 462 3.05 24.53 38.99
CA ASP A 462 1.90 25.45 38.95
C ASP A 462 0.63 24.89 39.62
N GLN A 463 0.58 23.58 39.86
CA GLN A 463 -0.59 22.91 40.46
C GLN A 463 -0.40 22.65 41.96
N ARG A 464 0.83 22.60 42.48
CA ARG A 464 1.15 22.13 43.84
C ARG A 464 0.36 22.86 44.92
N ASP A 465 0.33 24.19 44.85
CA ASP A 465 -0.27 25.04 45.88
C ASP A 465 -1.78 25.27 45.67
N LYS A 466 -2.38 24.68 44.63
CA LYS A 466 -3.83 24.81 44.40
C LYS A 466 -4.59 24.04 45.47
N ILE A 467 -5.49 24.72 46.17
CA ILE A 467 -6.35 24.11 47.19
C ILE A 467 -7.34 23.15 46.53
N ARG A 468 -7.50 21.98 47.13
CA ARG A 468 -8.47 20.94 46.77
C ARG A 468 -9.34 20.63 47.98
N GLN A 469 -10.63 20.43 47.71
CA GLN A 469 -11.53 19.82 48.69
C GLN A 469 -11.36 18.30 48.63
N THR A 470 -10.95 17.72 49.74
CA THR A 470 -10.72 16.28 49.89
C THR A 470 -11.58 15.71 51.02
N PRO A 471 -11.74 14.38 51.14
CA PRO A 471 -12.46 13.75 52.25
C PRO A 471 -11.83 14.05 53.62
N TRP A 472 -10.56 14.48 53.64
CA TRP A 472 -9.82 14.79 54.84
C TRP A 472 -9.72 16.30 55.15
N GLY A 473 -10.50 17.12 54.45
CA GLY A 473 -10.49 18.58 54.56
C GLY A 473 -9.85 19.29 53.37
N GLU A 474 -9.76 20.62 53.47
CA GLU A 474 -9.04 21.43 52.49
C GLU A 474 -7.53 21.27 52.67
N MET A 475 -6.83 21.01 51.57
CA MET A 475 -5.37 20.91 51.53
C MET A 475 -4.86 21.29 50.14
N THR A 476 -3.58 21.57 50.03
CA THR A 476 -2.92 21.79 48.74
C THR A 476 -2.95 20.51 47.90
N TYR A 477 -2.85 20.65 46.58
CA TYR A 477 -2.83 19.49 45.69
C TYR A 477 -1.64 18.58 45.96
N LEU A 478 -0.50 19.14 46.37
CA LEU A 478 0.67 18.36 46.75
C LEU A 478 0.45 17.56 48.05
N GLU A 479 -0.12 18.18 49.10
CA GLU A 479 -0.47 17.47 50.35
C GLU A 479 -1.45 16.33 50.09
N TYR A 480 -2.44 16.56 49.22
CA TYR A 480 -3.35 15.51 48.77
C TYR A 480 -2.59 14.35 48.11
N LYS A 481 -1.62 14.63 47.25
CA LYS A 481 -0.81 13.59 46.60
C LYS A 481 0.00 12.77 47.61
N TYR A 482 0.64 13.39 48.59
CA TYR A 482 1.31 12.64 49.66
C TYR A 482 0.35 11.78 50.47
N LYS A 483 -0.87 12.27 50.72
CA LYS A 483 -1.84 11.55 51.55
C LYS A 483 -2.36 10.27 50.90
N VAL A 484 -2.42 10.24 49.58
CA VAL A 484 -2.87 9.06 48.81
C VAL A 484 -1.70 8.15 48.45
N GLU A 485 -0.49 8.68 48.35
CA GLU A 485 0.69 7.90 47.96
C GLU A 485 1.12 6.92 49.07
N PHE A 486 1.34 5.67 48.70
CA PHE A 486 1.88 4.68 49.62
C PHE A 486 3.41 4.76 49.71
N GLU A 487 3.91 4.61 50.93
CA GLU A 487 5.33 4.49 51.24
C GLU A 487 5.74 3.02 51.36
N HIS A 488 7.02 2.78 51.65
CA HIS A 488 7.61 1.45 51.69
C HIS A 488 6.87 0.48 52.64
N GLU A 489 6.43 0.94 53.82
CA GLU A 489 5.73 0.09 54.80
C GLU A 489 4.40 -0.43 54.23
N GLN A 490 3.59 0.46 53.64
CA GLN A 490 2.31 0.08 53.03
C GLN A 490 2.50 -0.84 51.82
N TYR A 491 3.49 -0.57 50.96
CA TYR A 491 3.79 -1.48 49.85
C TYR A 491 4.33 -2.83 50.33
N SER A 492 5.03 -2.90 51.47
CA SER A 492 5.45 -4.16 52.09
C SER A 492 4.27 -4.99 52.57
N GLU A 493 3.25 -4.36 53.16
CA GLU A 493 2.01 -5.04 53.51
C GLU A 493 1.25 -5.55 52.28
N ILE A 494 1.16 -4.72 51.22
CA ILE A 494 0.52 -5.08 49.96
C ILE A 494 1.24 -6.25 49.30
N ASP A 495 2.57 -6.23 49.27
CA ASP A 495 3.39 -7.30 48.69
C ASP A 495 3.17 -8.64 49.40
N GLN A 496 3.23 -8.63 50.74
CA GLN A 496 2.97 -9.83 51.53
C GLN A 496 1.55 -10.35 51.31
N TYR A 497 0.56 -9.45 51.25
CA TYR A 497 -0.83 -9.82 51.04
C TYR A 497 -1.08 -10.40 49.65
N ALA A 498 -0.59 -9.75 48.58
CA ALA A 498 -0.74 -10.22 47.21
C ALA A 498 -0.07 -11.60 47.02
N LYS A 499 1.12 -11.81 47.60
CA LYS A 499 1.79 -13.12 47.61
C LYS A 499 0.97 -14.18 48.35
N ALA A 500 0.39 -13.85 49.51
CA ALA A 500 -0.47 -14.77 50.25
C ALA A 500 -1.76 -15.15 49.50
N GLN A 501 -2.30 -14.24 48.70
CA GLN A 501 -3.47 -14.48 47.85
C GLN A 501 -3.11 -15.15 46.50
N GLY A 502 -1.82 -15.28 46.17
CA GLY A 502 -1.37 -15.90 44.92
C GLY A 502 -1.65 -15.07 43.66
N ILE A 503 -1.71 -13.74 43.79
CA ILE A 503 -1.91 -12.82 42.66
C ILE A 503 -0.66 -11.98 42.43
N GLN A 504 -0.32 -11.74 41.16
CA GLN A 504 0.78 -10.85 40.82
C GLN A 504 0.38 -9.40 41.12
N TRP A 505 1.34 -8.60 41.56
CA TRP A 505 1.16 -7.16 41.66
C TRP A 505 2.35 -6.45 41.02
N PHE A 506 2.06 -5.31 40.42
CA PHE A 506 3.04 -4.37 39.90
C PHE A 506 2.44 -2.96 39.92
N ALA A 507 3.19 -1.96 39.48
CA ALA A 507 2.71 -0.60 39.42
C ALA A 507 3.14 0.13 38.15
N SER A 508 2.51 1.27 37.91
CA SER A 508 3.02 2.29 37.00
C SER A 508 3.94 3.25 37.74
N PRO A 509 5.26 3.24 37.50
CA PRO A 509 6.14 4.31 37.96
C PRO A 509 5.90 5.58 37.14
N TRP A 510 5.78 6.72 37.83
CA TRP A 510 5.58 8.04 37.20
C TRP A 510 6.86 8.89 37.13
N ASP A 511 7.96 8.36 37.64
CA ASP A 511 9.28 9.00 37.68
C ASP A 511 10.39 7.96 37.90
N VAL A 512 11.63 8.32 37.57
CA VAL A 512 12.79 7.42 37.65
C VAL A 512 13.02 6.84 39.07
N PRO A 513 12.92 7.62 40.17
CA PRO A 513 13.02 7.06 41.53
C PRO A 513 11.98 5.97 41.81
N SER A 514 10.76 6.12 41.27
CA SER A 514 9.71 5.11 41.40
C SER A 514 10.04 3.79 40.73
N VAL A 515 10.88 3.78 39.68
CA VAL A 515 11.38 2.54 39.06
C VAL A 515 12.26 1.78 40.06
N ALA A 516 13.25 2.47 40.65
CA ALA A 516 14.15 1.87 41.63
C ALA A 516 13.40 1.34 42.86
N PHE A 517 12.41 2.10 43.34
CA PHE A 517 11.54 1.67 44.44
C PHE A 517 10.82 0.35 44.14
N LEU A 518 10.26 0.20 42.93
CA LEU A 518 9.54 -1.01 42.55
C LEU A 518 10.47 -2.22 42.35
N GLU A 519 11.73 -1.99 41.96
CA GLU A 519 12.74 -3.05 41.86
C GLU A 519 13.09 -3.68 43.22
N GLU A 520 12.99 -2.93 44.33
CA GLU A 520 13.19 -3.47 45.69
C GLU A 520 12.19 -4.57 46.04
N PHE A 521 10.98 -4.52 45.45
CA PHE A 521 9.93 -5.53 45.64
C PHE A 521 10.02 -6.70 44.64
N GLY A 522 10.89 -6.61 43.63
CA GLY A 522 11.03 -7.66 42.61
C GLY A 522 9.77 -7.86 41.76
N VAL A 523 9.04 -6.79 41.46
CA VAL A 523 7.81 -6.86 40.63
C VAL A 523 8.08 -7.54 39.27
N PRO A 524 7.13 -8.31 38.71
CA PRO A 524 7.37 -9.13 37.52
C PRO A 524 7.42 -8.33 36.20
N THR A 525 6.90 -7.10 36.20
CA THR A 525 6.83 -6.21 35.04
C THR A 525 6.59 -4.77 35.51
N HIS A 526 6.81 -3.80 34.63
CA HIS A 526 6.42 -2.39 34.84
C HIS A 526 5.37 -1.95 33.82
N LYS A 527 4.40 -1.15 34.29
CA LYS A 527 3.40 -0.53 33.41
C LYS A 527 3.75 0.92 33.12
N ILE A 528 4.04 1.24 31.87
CA ILE A 528 4.19 2.63 31.44
C ILE A 528 2.81 3.22 31.17
N ALA A 529 2.50 4.30 31.89
CA ALA A 529 1.26 5.04 31.72
C ALA A 529 1.26 5.82 30.40
N SER A 530 0.08 6.02 29.80
CA SER A 530 -0.11 6.80 28.57
C SER A 530 0.53 8.20 28.64
N ALA A 531 0.49 8.84 29.82
CA ALA A 531 1.07 10.16 30.03
C ALA A 531 2.61 10.19 29.99
N SER A 532 3.26 9.02 30.10
CA SER A 532 4.71 8.88 30.19
C SER A 532 5.34 8.38 28.87
N VAL A 533 4.54 8.19 27.82
CA VAL A 533 5.02 7.71 26.49
C VAL A 533 6.13 8.61 25.93
N THR A 534 6.13 9.91 26.25
CA THR A 534 7.14 10.86 25.78
C THR A 534 8.23 11.16 26.80
N ASP A 535 8.23 10.51 27.96
CA ASP A 535 9.24 10.71 29.00
C ASP A 535 10.46 9.81 28.73
N THR A 536 11.37 10.29 27.88
CA THR A 536 12.50 9.48 27.42
C THR A 536 13.44 9.02 28.54
N ASP A 537 13.55 9.78 29.63
CA ASP A 537 14.43 9.41 30.75
C ASP A 537 13.81 8.28 31.56
N LEU A 538 12.50 8.33 31.79
CA LEU A 538 11.77 7.24 32.43
C LEU A 538 11.76 5.97 31.55
N LEU A 539 11.55 6.10 30.24
CA LEU A 539 11.57 4.96 29.33
C LEU A 539 12.92 4.24 29.31
N ARG A 540 14.04 4.99 29.29
CA ARG A 540 15.38 4.39 29.39
C ARG A 540 15.61 3.69 30.72
N ALA A 541 15.24 4.32 31.83
CA ALA A 541 15.36 3.71 33.15
C ALA A 541 14.55 2.40 33.26
N LEU A 542 13.39 2.33 32.60
CA LEU A 542 12.58 1.12 32.53
C LEU A 542 13.18 0.05 31.61
N ALA A 543 13.68 0.42 30.44
CA ALA A 543 14.36 -0.49 29.52
C ALA A 543 15.61 -1.12 30.19
N ASP A 544 16.37 -0.33 30.94
CA ASP A 544 17.58 -0.76 31.67
C ASP A 544 17.30 -1.83 32.75
N THR A 545 16.04 -1.98 33.20
CA THR A 545 15.67 -3.06 34.12
C THR A 545 15.75 -4.44 33.46
N GLY A 546 15.67 -4.53 32.12
CA GLY A 546 15.61 -5.78 31.37
C GLY A 546 14.37 -6.63 31.64
N LYS A 547 13.36 -6.09 32.34
CA LYS A 547 12.10 -6.76 32.63
C LYS A 547 11.10 -6.60 31.49
N PRO A 548 10.10 -7.49 31.40
CA PRO A 548 8.95 -7.27 30.54
C PRO A 548 8.26 -5.95 30.85
N LEU A 549 7.78 -5.26 29.81
CA LEU A 549 7.14 -3.95 29.93
C LEU A 549 5.75 -3.95 29.32
N ILE A 550 4.83 -3.21 29.93
CA ILE A 550 3.48 -2.99 29.40
C ILE A 550 3.26 -1.50 29.15
N LEU A 551 3.23 -1.06 27.90
CA LEU A 551 3.09 0.37 27.52
C LEU A 551 1.67 0.69 27.05
N SER A 552 0.99 1.64 27.71
CA SER A 552 -0.29 2.18 27.18
C SER A 552 -0.02 3.32 26.21
N THR A 553 -0.82 3.42 25.14
CA THR A 553 -0.57 4.37 24.04
C THR A 553 -1.62 5.48 23.91
N GLY A 554 -2.35 5.80 24.99
CA GLY A 554 -3.36 6.85 24.97
C GLY A 554 -2.74 8.25 24.86
N MET A 555 -3.44 9.20 24.23
CA MET A 555 -2.94 10.56 23.98
C MET A 555 -1.69 10.64 23.08
N SER A 556 -1.27 9.53 22.49
CA SER A 556 -0.03 9.45 21.70
C SER A 556 -0.32 9.42 20.21
N THR A 557 0.51 10.11 19.41
CA THR A 557 0.58 9.88 17.97
C THR A 557 1.38 8.61 17.67
N LEU A 558 1.33 8.11 16.43
CA LEU A 558 2.14 6.94 16.07
C LEU A 558 3.63 7.22 16.19
N GLU A 559 4.09 8.42 15.84
CA GLU A 559 5.49 8.82 15.92
C GLU A 559 6.00 8.78 17.37
N GLN A 560 5.18 9.25 18.32
CA GLN A 560 5.53 9.17 19.74
C GLN A 560 5.60 7.73 20.26
N ILE A 561 4.77 6.83 19.70
CA ILE A 561 4.81 5.41 20.03
C ILE A 561 6.04 4.76 19.37
N ASP A 562 6.40 5.15 18.16
CA ASP A 562 7.61 4.68 17.48
C ASP A 562 8.85 5.03 18.31
N ASP A 563 8.98 6.28 18.74
CA ASP A 563 10.09 6.75 19.59
C ASP A 563 10.16 5.94 20.90
N ALA A 564 9.01 5.68 21.52
CA ALA A 564 8.95 4.88 22.74
C ALA A 564 9.37 3.43 22.49
N VAL A 565 8.87 2.79 21.43
CA VAL A 565 9.22 1.41 21.07
C VAL A 565 10.70 1.30 20.68
N GLU A 566 11.28 2.30 20.04
CA GLU A 566 12.72 2.33 19.74
C GLU A 566 13.57 2.32 21.02
N ILE A 567 13.16 3.07 22.05
CA ILE A 567 13.85 3.10 23.34
C ILE A 567 13.69 1.78 24.10
N LEU A 568 12.47 1.25 24.14
CA LEU A 568 12.13 0.07 24.94
C LEU A 568 12.57 -1.25 24.29
N GLY A 569 12.68 -1.28 22.97
CA GLY A 569 12.78 -2.50 22.19
C GLY A 569 11.45 -3.26 22.10
N THR A 570 11.43 -4.30 21.26
CA THR A 570 10.25 -5.16 21.05
C THR A 570 10.29 -6.45 21.85
N ASP A 571 11.48 -6.87 22.30
CA ASP A 571 11.66 -8.07 23.11
C ASP A 571 11.09 -7.83 24.53
N GLY A 572 10.05 -8.57 24.90
CA GLY A 572 9.42 -8.44 26.22
C GLY A 572 8.42 -7.27 26.35
N LEU A 573 8.05 -6.62 25.24
CA LEU A 573 7.12 -5.50 25.24
C LEU A 573 5.68 -5.95 24.94
N VAL A 574 4.71 -5.48 25.74
CA VAL A 574 3.27 -5.57 25.46
C VAL A 574 2.71 -4.15 25.31
N LEU A 575 2.05 -3.85 24.20
CA LEU A 575 1.36 -2.56 24.03
C LEU A 575 -0.09 -2.69 24.47
N LEU A 576 -0.67 -1.63 25.05
CA LEU A 576 -2.12 -1.53 25.28
C LEU A 576 -2.67 -0.35 24.50
N HIS A 577 -3.57 -0.63 23.56
CA HIS A 577 -4.39 0.42 22.97
C HIS A 577 -5.25 1.07 24.07
N ALA A 578 -5.30 2.39 24.11
CA ALA A 578 -6.00 3.14 25.14
C ALA A 578 -6.47 4.49 24.60
N THR A 579 -7.62 4.97 25.10
CA THR A 579 -8.06 6.36 24.93
C THR A 579 -8.24 6.97 26.31
N SER A 580 -7.49 8.03 26.62
CA SER A 580 -7.44 8.64 27.97
C SER A 580 -8.61 9.58 28.27
N THR A 581 -9.83 9.19 27.90
CA THR A 581 -11.08 9.88 28.25
C THR A 581 -11.78 9.09 29.37
N TYR A 582 -12.21 9.76 30.45
CA TYR A 582 -12.74 9.11 31.66
C TYR A 582 -14.10 9.73 32.05
N PRO A 583 -15.24 9.02 31.87
CA PRO A 583 -15.39 7.76 31.15
C PRO A 583 -15.28 7.91 29.63
N LEU A 584 -14.77 6.87 28.96
CA LEU A 584 -14.61 6.81 27.51
C LEU A 584 -15.95 6.58 26.79
N PRO A 585 -16.39 7.51 25.90
CA PRO A 585 -17.54 7.25 25.04
C PRO A 585 -17.20 6.26 23.90
N PRO A 586 -18.15 5.43 23.44
CA PRO A 586 -17.89 4.37 22.46
C PRO A 586 -17.25 4.83 21.15
N GLU A 587 -17.64 6.00 20.64
CA GLU A 587 -17.14 6.59 19.40
C GLU A 587 -15.65 6.97 19.44
N GLU A 588 -15.08 7.13 20.65
CA GLU A 588 -13.67 7.46 20.87
C GLU A 588 -12.80 6.21 21.12
N ALA A 589 -13.40 5.02 21.24
CA ALA A 589 -12.68 3.82 21.62
C ALA A 589 -11.71 3.31 20.54
N ASN A 590 -12.04 3.51 19.26
CA ASN A 590 -11.21 3.17 18.10
C ASN A 590 -10.50 1.79 18.19
N LEU A 591 -11.23 0.72 18.48
CA LEU A 591 -10.65 -0.60 18.76
C LEU A 591 -9.83 -1.22 17.62
N ARG A 592 -10.01 -0.76 16.37
CA ARG A 592 -9.20 -1.22 15.23
C ARG A 592 -7.73 -0.85 15.37
N THR A 593 -7.40 0.12 16.22
CA THR A 593 -6.01 0.45 16.55
C THR A 593 -5.26 -0.73 17.16
N ILE A 594 -5.93 -1.69 17.79
CA ILE A 594 -5.30 -2.93 18.29
C ILE A 594 -4.57 -3.63 17.15
N SER A 595 -5.23 -3.89 16.03
CA SER A 595 -4.62 -4.50 14.84
C SER A 595 -3.54 -3.60 14.23
N THR A 596 -3.76 -2.27 14.23
CA THR A 596 -2.75 -1.29 13.80
C THR A 596 -1.50 -1.27 14.69
N LEU A 597 -1.57 -1.61 15.98
CA LEU A 597 -0.38 -1.70 16.81
C LEU A 597 0.29 -3.07 16.63
N GLN A 598 -0.50 -4.15 16.54
CA GLN A 598 0.01 -5.53 16.36
C GLN A 598 0.86 -5.65 15.10
N GLU A 599 0.32 -5.24 13.97
CA GLU A 599 1.00 -5.37 12.69
C GLU A 599 2.14 -4.34 12.53
N ARG A 600 2.20 -3.25 13.34
CA ARG A 600 3.26 -2.22 13.23
C ARG A 600 4.51 -2.62 13.95
N TYR A 601 4.32 -3.08 15.19
CA TYR A 601 5.43 -3.33 16.10
C TYR A 601 5.76 -4.81 16.22
N GLY A 602 4.89 -5.71 15.75
CA GLY A 602 5.13 -7.16 15.84
C GLY A 602 5.22 -7.65 17.29
N VAL A 603 4.52 -6.96 18.21
CA VAL A 603 4.47 -7.28 19.65
C VAL A 603 3.04 -7.64 20.06
N PRO A 604 2.86 -8.36 21.18
CA PRO A 604 1.52 -8.61 21.71
C PRO A 604 0.83 -7.29 22.08
N VAL A 605 -0.44 -7.15 21.70
CA VAL A 605 -1.22 -5.94 21.98
C VAL A 605 -2.49 -6.28 22.74
N GLY A 606 -2.73 -5.56 23.83
CA GLY A 606 -3.94 -5.59 24.62
C GLY A 606 -4.73 -4.29 24.56
N TYR A 607 -5.62 -4.11 25.53
CA TYR A 607 -6.51 -2.96 25.65
C TYR A 607 -6.55 -2.44 27.08
N SER A 608 -6.41 -1.13 27.26
CA SER A 608 -6.61 -0.44 28.54
C SER A 608 -7.89 0.38 28.46
N GLY A 609 -8.93 -0.08 29.15
CA GLY A 609 -10.28 0.46 29.03
C GLY A 609 -10.63 1.49 30.10
N HIS A 610 -11.30 2.57 29.68
CA HIS A 610 -11.82 3.64 30.54
C HIS A 610 -13.33 3.88 30.34
N GLU A 611 -14.02 3.00 29.63
CA GLU A 611 -15.47 3.03 29.41
C GLU A 611 -16.25 2.64 30.67
N THR A 612 -17.56 2.94 30.75
CA THR A 612 -18.39 2.51 31.89
C THR A 612 -18.87 1.04 31.77
N GLY A 613 -19.09 0.57 30.54
CA GLY A 613 -19.64 -0.74 30.21
C GLY A 613 -18.58 -1.83 30.00
N LEU A 614 -19.02 -3.02 29.56
CA LEU A 614 -18.13 -4.17 29.30
C LEU A 614 -17.95 -4.46 27.80
N GLN A 615 -18.83 -3.92 26.96
CA GLN A 615 -18.95 -4.27 25.55
C GLN A 615 -17.67 -3.94 24.77
N ILE A 616 -17.02 -2.83 25.10
CA ILE A 616 -15.82 -2.35 24.42
C ILE A 616 -14.63 -3.24 24.79
N SER A 617 -14.41 -3.52 26.07
CA SER A 617 -13.41 -4.50 26.53
C SER A 617 -13.58 -5.89 25.90
N LEU A 618 -14.82 -6.41 25.82
CA LEU A 618 -15.09 -7.70 25.19
C LEU A 618 -14.86 -7.65 23.67
N ALA A 619 -15.27 -6.57 23.01
CA ALA A 619 -14.99 -6.37 21.58
C ALA A 619 -13.48 -6.26 21.30
N ALA A 620 -12.70 -5.65 22.20
CA ALA A 620 -11.25 -5.58 22.09
C ALA A 620 -10.62 -6.98 22.09
N VAL A 621 -11.08 -7.87 22.99
CA VAL A 621 -10.65 -9.28 23.01
C VAL A 621 -11.08 -10.01 21.74
N ALA A 622 -12.31 -9.79 21.25
CA ALA A 622 -12.77 -10.37 19.99
C ALA A 622 -11.91 -9.93 18.78
N LEU A 623 -11.31 -8.74 18.85
CA LEU A 623 -10.40 -8.19 17.85
C LEU A 623 -8.93 -8.59 18.07
N GLY A 624 -8.65 -9.45 19.06
CA GLY A 624 -7.33 -10.04 19.28
C GLY A 624 -6.50 -9.38 20.39
N ALA A 625 -7.11 -8.58 21.27
CA ALA A 625 -6.41 -8.07 22.47
C ALA A 625 -5.97 -9.23 23.38
N VAL A 626 -4.67 -9.33 23.66
CA VAL A 626 -4.08 -10.41 24.50
C VAL A 626 -4.07 -10.07 25.99
N ALA A 627 -4.27 -8.80 26.33
CA ALA A 627 -4.34 -8.31 27.70
C ALA A 627 -5.49 -7.29 27.82
N VAL A 628 -6.12 -7.22 28.99
CA VAL A 628 -7.17 -6.25 29.30
C VAL A 628 -6.90 -5.62 30.66
N GLU A 629 -6.76 -4.30 30.69
CA GLU A 629 -6.63 -3.50 31.91
C GLU A 629 -7.90 -2.69 32.14
N ARG A 630 -8.44 -2.76 33.37
CA ARG A 630 -9.64 -2.03 33.78
C ARG A 630 -9.49 -1.55 35.21
N HIS A 631 -9.85 -0.28 35.47
CA HIS A 631 -9.92 0.23 36.83
C HIS A 631 -10.95 -0.55 37.66
N ILE A 632 -10.66 -0.80 38.93
CA ILE A 632 -11.55 -1.52 39.85
C ILE A 632 -11.85 -0.69 41.10
N THR A 633 -13.06 -0.82 41.62
CA THR A 633 -13.52 -0.13 42.82
C THR A 633 -14.41 -1.05 43.67
N LEU A 634 -14.54 -0.74 44.97
CA LEU A 634 -15.54 -1.37 45.82
C LEU A 634 -16.92 -0.79 45.56
N ASP A 635 -16.99 0.52 45.34
CA ASP A 635 -18.21 1.29 45.08
C ASP A 635 -17.87 2.50 44.19
N ARG A 636 -18.65 2.75 43.14
CA ARG A 636 -18.47 3.91 42.25
C ARG A 636 -18.81 5.26 42.90
N ALA A 637 -19.51 5.26 44.03
CA ALA A 637 -19.86 6.46 44.79
C ALA A 637 -18.75 6.92 45.75
N MET A 638 -17.67 6.14 45.90
CA MET A 638 -16.51 6.56 46.68
C MET A 638 -15.85 7.80 46.08
N TRP A 639 -15.21 8.59 46.95
CA TRP A 639 -14.55 9.82 46.53
C TRP A 639 -13.27 9.52 45.74
N GLY A 640 -13.10 10.17 44.58
CA GLY A 640 -11.93 10.02 43.71
C GLY A 640 -12.33 10.13 42.22
N SER A 641 -11.38 10.50 41.36
CA SER A 641 -11.65 10.75 39.92
C SER A 641 -11.97 9.49 39.13
N ASP A 642 -11.40 8.35 39.53
CA ASP A 642 -11.36 7.17 38.68
C ASP A 642 -12.52 6.20 39.01
N HIS A 643 -13.19 6.37 40.16
CA HIS A 643 -14.29 5.51 40.60
C HIS A 643 -15.42 5.43 39.58
N ALA A 644 -15.79 6.54 38.92
CA ALA A 644 -16.88 6.57 37.95
C ALA A 644 -16.65 5.68 36.72
N ALA A 645 -15.39 5.52 36.29
CA ALA A 645 -15.00 4.65 35.18
C ALA A 645 -14.65 3.21 35.63
N SER A 646 -14.48 2.99 36.94
CA SER A 646 -14.04 1.72 37.51
C SER A 646 -15.13 0.64 37.50
N LEU A 647 -14.74 -0.63 37.50
CA LEU A 647 -15.64 -1.77 37.64
C LEU A 647 -15.78 -2.16 39.12
N GLU A 648 -17.03 -2.29 39.55
CA GLU A 648 -17.38 -2.91 40.83
C GLU A 648 -17.19 -4.44 40.77
N PRO A 649 -17.19 -5.15 41.92
CA PRO A 649 -16.85 -6.58 41.97
C PRO A 649 -17.65 -7.46 40.99
N LYS A 650 -18.96 -7.18 40.86
CA LYS A 650 -19.82 -7.90 39.93
C LYS A 650 -19.49 -7.62 38.46
N GLY A 651 -19.17 -6.36 38.14
CA GLY A 651 -18.76 -5.95 36.79
C GLY A 651 -17.46 -6.63 36.36
N LEU A 652 -16.47 -6.65 37.24
CA LEU A 652 -15.19 -7.33 36.99
C LEU A 652 -15.36 -8.84 36.83
N SER A 653 -16.12 -9.48 37.71
CA SER A 653 -16.40 -10.93 37.62
C SER A 653 -17.11 -11.29 36.31
N ASN A 654 -18.06 -10.46 35.87
CA ASN A 654 -18.73 -10.67 34.58
C ASN A 654 -17.76 -10.49 33.41
N LEU A 655 -16.89 -9.47 33.46
CA LEU A 655 -15.89 -9.24 32.42
C LEU A 655 -14.95 -10.43 32.27
N VAL A 656 -14.32 -10.89 33.36
CA VAL A 656 -13.38 -12.02 33.31
C VAL A 656 -14.08 -13.28 32.80
N ARG A 657 -15.27 -13.59 33.31
CA ARG A 657 -16.07 -14.73 32.82
C ARG A 657 -16.33 -14.64 31.32
N ASP A 658 -16.80 -13.49 30.85
CA ASP A 658 -17.18 -13.30 29.45
C ASP A 658 -15.97 -13.28 28.51
N ILE A 659 -14.81 -12.81 28.98
CA ILE A 659 -13.52 -12.95 28.27
C ILE A 659 -13.20 -14.44 28.08
N ARG A 660 -13.29 -15.27 29.13
CA ARG A 660 -13.01 -16.72 29.01
C ARG A 660 -13.97 -17.42 28.05
N ILE A 661 -15.27 -17.13 28.15
CA ILE A 661 -16.29 -17.67 27.22
C ILE A 661 -15.98 -17.25 25.78
N LEU A 662 -15.58 -15.99 25.57
CA LEU A 662 -15.27 -15.46 24.26
C LEU A 662 -14.04 -16.15 23.65
N GLN A 663 -12.99 -16.39 24.43
CA GLN A 663 -11.81 -17.13 23.96
C GLN A 663 -12.18 -18.54 23.47
N ASP A 664 -13.04 -19.25 24.18
CA ASP A 664 -13.56 -20.56 23.74
C ASP A 664 -14.42 -20.44 22.48
N ALA A 665 -15.22 -19.38 22.37
CA ALA A 665 -16.17 -19.17 21.28
C ALA A 665 -15.52 -18.73 19.95
N LEU A 666 -14.36 -18.06 19.99
CA LEU A 666 -13.65 -17.60 18.79
C LEU A 666 -13.20 -18.77 17.89
N GLY A 667 -12.80 -19.90 18.49
CA GLY A 667 -12.43 -21.11 17.76
C GLY A 667 -11.18 -20.97 16.87
N ASP A 668 -11.07 -21.85 15.86
CA ASP A 668 -9.91 -21.94 14.96
C ASP A 668 -10.13 -21.24 13.60
N GLY A 669 -11.30 -20.62 13.39
CA GLY A 669 -11.68 -19.99 12.11
C GLY A 669 -11.94 -20.96 10.95
N VAL A 670 -11.82 -22.29 11.13
CA VAL A 670 -12.01 -23.27 10.06
C VAL A 670 -13.48 -23.65 9.94
N LYS A 671 -14.10 -23.35 8.78
CA LYS A 671 -15.51 -23.71 8.55
C LYS A 671 -15.67 -25.22 8.42
N LYS A 672 -16.26 -25.82 9.45
CA LYS A 672 -16.66 -27.24 9.51
C LYS A 672 -18.13 -27.38 9.90
N VAL A 673 -18.71 -28.55 9.61
CA VAL A 673 -20.02 -28.95 10.15
C VAL A 673 -19.77 -29.46 11.55
N MET A 674 -20.33 -28.79 12.56
CA MET A 674 -20.16 -29.18 13.95
C MET A 674 -20.93 -30.47 14.23
N PRO A 675 -20.50 -31.31 15.20
CA PRO A 675 -21.20 -32.54 15.53
C PRO A 675 -22.71 -32.36 15.81
N GLY A 676 -23.08 -31.25 16.46
CA GLY A 676 -24.48 -30.90 16.72
C GLY A 676 -25.30 -30.52 15.48
N GLU A 677 -24.65 -30.17 14.37
CA GLU A 677 -25.30 -29.80 13.11
C GLU A 677 -25.63 -31.02 12.23
N LEU A 678 -25.05 -32.19 12.47
CA LEU A 678 -25.24 -33.39 11.63
C LEU A 678 -26.71 -33.84 11.57
N ALA A 679 -27.42 -33.84 12.70
CA ALA A 679 -28.83 -34.24 12.76
C ALA A 679 -29.80 -33.20 12.14
N PRO A 680 -29.63 -31.88 12.34
CA PRO A 680 -30.35 -30.88 11.54
C PRO A 680 -30.03 -30.97 10.05
N MET A 681 -28.77 -31.17 9.70
CA MET A 681 -28.31 -31.26 8.31
C MET A 681 -28.99 -32.41 7.55
N SER A 682 -29.10 -33.59 8.16
CA SER A 682 -29.77 -34.74 7.55
C SER A 682 -31.28 -34.54 7.36
N ARG A 683 -31.92 -33.77 8.26
CA ARG A 683 -33.38 -33.51 8.21
C ARG A 683 -33.77 -32.40 7.25
N LEU A 684 -32.94 -31.36 7.12
CA LEU A 684 -33.34 -30.09 6.48
C LEU A 684 -32.73 -29.87 5.10
N ARG A 685 -31.59 -30.50 4.77
CA ARG A 685 -31.00 -30.35 3.44
C ARG A 685 -31.75 -31.20 2.42
N ARG A 686 -32.17 -30.58 1.31
CA ARG A 686 -32.76 -31.29 0.18
C ARG A 686 -31.66 -32.05 -0.54
N ILE A 687 -31.78 -33.37 -0.58
CA ILE A 687 -30.94 -34.23 -1.42
C ILE A 687 -31.47 -34.08 -2.84
N GLY A 688 -30.64 -33.55 -3.74
CA GLY A 688 -30.89 -33.44 -5.18
C GLY A 688 -30.04 -34.45 -5.93
#